data_AF-A0A925W0Q6-F1
#
_entry.id   AF-A0A925W0Q6-F1
#
_cell.length_a   1.000
_cell.length_b   1.000
_cell.length_c   1.000
_cell.angle_alpha   90.00
_cell.angle_beta   90.00
_cell.angle_gamma   90.00
#
_symmetry.space_group_name_H-M   'P 1'
#
loop_
_entity.id
_entity.type
_entity.pdbx_description
1 polymer ?
#
loop_
_entity_poly.entity_id
_entity_poly.type
_entity_poly.pdbx_seq_one_letter_code
_entity_poly.pdbx_strand_id
1 'polypeptide(L)'
;MTHAPTRFSRSIAGALVAALPAMLPAQAREPFAGLDAYMNAAIKTWNVPGMSIAIVRNDSVLYTKGYGVQDVTKRTAVDERTIFAIGSSSKAFTAASIAMLVDEKKVELDAPATRYLNGFQLADPYATRELTLRDLLSHRSGLARGELAWYGSGFDRDEIVRRVRFLQPSWSLRSQFGYQNIMYIAAGQIAARVSGLSWDEFVQQRLLAPLGMTSSSTTVRGLDQKTNVASPHADVDSAVRAVAWRNIDNAGPAGSINSNAVDMSQWLRLQLSNGLIGSKRLISGRQVEEMHTPQTIIRIDSAARAFNPETHFSSYGLGWFLEDYRGRKVIHHGGNVDGFTALVAMLPEEKFGIVILTNMNGTGLPATLMRKVFDMQLRAPDRDWSGEAYKRLEQQRARAAAAQLRAGAPKKVVGGKPSLALSEYTGTFVDSLHGEMVITEQAGALHINFGPNWQGPLEYWNAENFRVKFNTPVLPPFFVQFQVNPASKVNELAADLVGSRVIFTRRPASAPTGYDYSAPKDAPYTAVNVTVPTPMGHTLAGTLTLPKSASAEKPVAAVVTITGSGGQERDEQLFPNSTFRPFRQIADSLARLGIATLRMDDRGISESKGNHATATSADFAEDIRAGLAYLRTREEIDGTRLALVGHSEGGLIAPLVALKEPYLKGMVLLAGPGKGSRDILSFQLANLAKGDTSLTPEKRAVRIQGIPATIDSMKASTRWMNYFLSYDPLVTARKVRVPVLILNGATDQQVTPDQVPALAQAFRDAGNKDVTSRVFRDLNHLFVFDPVGFPGNYTKLVNPRVDPVVVGAVADWLLVRLR
;
A
#
# COMPACT_ATOMS: atom_id res chain seq x y z
N MET A 1 87.57 -20.81 -9.16
CA MET A 1 86.38 -21.57 -8.73
C MET A 1 85.16 -20.90 -9.29
N THR A 2 84.21 -21.73 -9.72
CA THR A 2 82.95 -21.44 -10.40
C THR A 2 82.06 -20.44 -9.66
N HIS A 3 81.34 -19.58 -10.41
CA HIS A 3 79.88 -19.38 -10.36
C HIS A 3 79.50 -18.08 -11.10
N ALA A 4 78.78 -18.20 -12.22
CA ALA A 4 77.79 -17.23 -12.68
C ALA A 4 76.93 -17.84 -13.81
N PRO A 5 75.66 -17.43 -13.97
CA PRO A 5 74.61 -18.24 -14.59
C PRO A 5 74.28 -17.83 -16.02
N THR A 6 73.69 -18.74 -16.78
CA THR A 6 73.14 -18.46 -18.12
C THR A 6 71.68 -18.86 -18.26
N ARG A 7 70.97 -17.92 -18.92
CA ARG A 7 69.60 -17.92 -19.42
C ARG A 7 69.23 -19.19 -20.19
N PHE A 8 67.94 -19.54 -20.23
CA PHE A 8 67.39 -20.22 -21.40
C PHE A 8 66.02 -19.67 -21.82
N SER A 9 65.95 -19.56 -23.14
CA SER A 9 64.94 -19.01 -24.02
C SER A 9 63.81 -20.01 -24.32
N ARG A 10 62.68 -19.46 -24.73
CA ARG A 10 61.47 -20.16 -25.19
C ARG A 10 61.72 -21.00 -26.43
N SER A 11 61.03 -22.14 -26.53
CA SER A 11 60.74 -22.84 -27.78
C SER A 11 59.32 -23.40 -27.73
N ILE A 12 58.65 -23.29 -28.87
CA ILE A 12 57.26 -23.63 -29.15
C ILE A 12 57.16 -25.13 -29.51
N ALA A 13 56.19 -25.84 -28.95
CA ALA A 13 55.70 -27.11 -29.49
C ALA A 13 54.17 -27.07 -29.49
N GLY A 14 53.57 -27.28 -30.66
CA GLY A 14 52.12 -27.26 -30.88
C GLY A 14 51.45 -28.53 -30.36
N ALA A 15 50.26 -28.35 -29.78
CA ALA A 15 49.37 -29.44 -29.40
C ALA A 15 48.11 -29.37 -30.28
N LEU A 16 47.79 -30.49 -30.95
CA LEU A 16 46.52 -30.76 -31.61
C LEU A 16 45.37 -30.54 -30.62
N VAL A 17 44.44 -29.64 -30.95
CA VAL A 17 43.14 -29.54 -30.27
C VAL A 17 42.20 -30.54 -30.93
N ALA A 18 41.91 -31.65 -30.24
CA ALA A 18 40.80 -32.50 -30.59
C ALA A 18 39.49 -31.75 -30.26
N ALA A 19 38.70 -31.44 -31.28
CA ALA A 19 37.36 -30.88 -31.10
C ALA A 19 36.44 -31.94 -30.48
N LEU A 20 36.14 -31.79 -29.19
CA LEU A 20 35.02 -32.49 -28.55
C LEU A 20 33.72 -31.95 -29.16
N PRO A 21 32.82 -32.80 -29.69
CA PRO A 21 31.53 -32.32 -30.16
C PRO A 21 30.76 -31.78 -28.96
N ALA A 22 30.27 -30.54 -29.09
CA ALA A 22 29.35 -29.97 -28.13
C ALA A 22 28.13 -30.90 -28.01
N MET A 23 27.95 -31.54 -26.85
CA MET A 23 26.71 -32.21 -26.51
C MET A 23 25.60 -31.15 -26.49
N LEU A 24 24.79 -31.11 -27.54
CA LEU A 24 23.48 -30.47 -27.50
C LEU A 24 22.73 -31.04 -26.29
N PRO A 25 22.03 -30.22 -25.47
CA PRO A 25 21.22 -30.75 -24.38
C PRO A 25 20.20 -31.71 -24.97
N ALA A 26 20.23 -32.98 -24.53
CA ALA A 26 19.27 -33.98 -24.94
C ALA A 26 17.87 -33.43 -24.67
N GLN A 27 17.08 -33.26 -25.72
CA GLN A 27 15.69 -32.83 -25.63
C GLN A 27 14.98 -33.82 -24.68
N ALA A 28 14.55 -33.34 -23.51
CA ALA A 28 13.93 -34.21 -22.51
C ALA A 28 12.77 -34.96 -23.17
N ARG A 29 12.90 -36.29 -23.26
CA ARG A 29 11.90 -37.15 -23.89
C ARG A 29 10.56 -36.91 -23.19
N GLU A 30 9.50 -36.68 -23.96
CA GLU A 30 8.18 -36.45 -23.39
C GLU A 30 7.77 -37.61 -22.47
N PRO A 31 7.19 -37.34 -21.28
CA PRO A 31 6.88 -38.38 -20.29
C PRO A 31 5.69 -39.25 -20.71
N PHE A 32 4.87 -38.76 -21.64
CA PHE A 32 3.75 -39.46 -22.23
C PHE A 32 3.79 -39.26 -23.74
N ALA A 33 3.50 -40.32 -24.50
CA ALA A 33 3.51 -40.25 -25.95
C ALA A 33 2.47 -39.24 -26.48
N GLY A 34 2.88 -38.37 -27.39
CA GLY A 34 2.02 -37.36 -28.02
C GLY A 34 1.67 -36.17 -27.13
N LEU A 35 2.29 -36.04 -25.96
CA LEU A 35 2.04 -34.92 -25.04
C LEU A 35 2.37 -33.60 -25.71
N ASP A 36 3.52 -33.49 -26.36
CA ASP A 36 3.95 -32.23 -26.99
C ASP A 36 3.05 -31.80 -28.13
N ALA A 37 2.62 -32.76 -28.96
CA ALA A 37 1.68 -32.50 -30.03
C ALA A 37 0.35 -31.99 -29.48
N TYR A 38 -0.14 -32.59 -28.40
CA TYR A 38 -1.38 -32.18 -27.73
C TYR A 38 -1.28 -30.77 -27.14
N MET A 39 -0.18 -30.46 -26.44
CA MET A 39 0.05 -29.14 -25.84
C MET A 39 0.11 -28.03 -26.89
N ASN A 40 0.83 -28.26 -28.00
CA ASN A 40 0.91 -27.31 -29.11
C ASN A 40 -0.44 -27.08 -29.79
N ALA A 41 -1.22 -28.15 -30.00
CA ALA A 41 -2.56 -28.03 -30.55
C ALA A 41 -3.48 -27.23 -29.61
N ALA A 42 -3.43 -27.52 -28.30
CA ALA A 42 -4.28 -26.86 -27.31
C ALA A 42 -3.96 -25.37 -27.16
N ILE A 43 -2.69 -24.95 -27.08
CA ILE A 43 -2.37 -23.51 -26.97
C ILE A 43 -2.87 -22.73 -28.21
N LYS A 44 -2.85 -23.36 -29.39
CA LYS A 44 -3.36 -22.78 -30.63
C LYS A 44 -4.89 -22.69 -30.61
N THR A 45 -5.58 -23.77 -30.25
CA THR A 45 -7.05 -23.80 -30.15
C THR A 45 -7.58 -22.74 -29.19
N TRP A 46 -6.91 -22.56 -28.04
CA TRP A 46 -7.34 -21.63 -26.99
C TRP A 46 -6.79 -20.21 -27.18
N ASN A 47 -6.02 -19.96 -28.25
CA ASN A 47 -5.35 -18.70 -28.52
C ASN A 47 -4.52 -18.17 -27.33
N VAL A 48 -3.83 -19.09 -26.64
CA VAL A 48 -2.95 -18.77 -25.52
C VAL A 48 -1.55 -18.45 -26.07
N PRO A 49 -0.99 -17.25 -25.84
CA PRO A 49 0.29 -16.85 -26.42
C PRO A 49 1.45 -17.74 -26.00
N GLY A 50 1.55 -18.03 -24.70
CA GLY A 50 2.65 -18.76 -24.10
C GLY A 50 2.24 -19.55 -22.86
N MET A 51 2.94 -20.66 -22.65
CA MET A 51 2.68 -21.58 -21.54
C MET A 51 3.97 -22.26 -21.09
N SER A 52 4.11 -22.52 -19.79
CA SER A 52 5.16 -23.35 -19.22
C SER A 52 4.56 -24.48 -18.37
N ILE A 53 5.13 -25.68 -18.43
CA ILE A 53 4.67 -26.88 -17.70
C ILE A 53 5.81 -27.50 -16.91
N ALA A 54 5.50 -28.04 -15.73
CA ALA A 54 6.33 -29.01 -15.02
C ALA A 54 5.51 -30.24 -14.62
N ILE A 55 6.10 -31.43 -14.71
CA ILE A 55 5.53 -32.69 -14.23
C ILE A 55 6.51 -33.31 -13.24
N VAL A 56 6.02 -33.64 -12.05
CA VAL A 56 6.79 -34.26 -10.97
C VAL A 56 6.18 -35.63 -10.66
N ARG A 57 7.03 -36.63 -10.47
CA ARG A 57 6.61 -37.94 -9.95
C ARG A 57 7.60 -38.39 -8.88
N ASN A 58 7.07 -38.82 -7.75
CA ASN A 58 7.82 -39.05 -6.53
C ASN A 58 8.60 -37.76 -6.16
N ASP A 59 9.91 -37.86 -6.01
CA ASP A 59 10.80 -36.72 -5.75
C ASP A 59 11.57 -36.26 -7.01
N SER A 60 11.11 -36.66 -8.21
CA SER A 60 11.80 -36.38 -9.47
C SER A 60 10.97 -35.49 -10.39
N VAL A 61 11.64 -34.48 -10.95
CA VAL A 61 11.08 -33.68 -12.06
C VAL A 61 11.19 -34.50 -13.34
N LEU A 62 10.06 -34.99 -13.83
CA LEU A 62 10.01 -35.82 -15.04
C LEU A 62 10.09 -35.00 -16.32
N TYR A 63 9.54 -33.79 -16.29
CA TYR A 63 9.38 -32.98 -17.47
C TYR A 63 9.23 -31.51 -17.12
N THR A 64 9.91 -30.64 -17.85
CA THR A 64 9.71 -29.19 -17.82
C THR A 64 9.87 -28.64 -19.22
N LYS A 65 8.94 -27.78 -19.67
CA LYS A 65 9.01 -27.19 -21.01
C LYS A 65 8.21 -25.90 -21.13
N GLY A 66 8.69 -25.00 -21.98
CA GLY A 66 7.95 -23.84 -22.46
C GLY A 66 7.36 -24.05 -23.87
N TYR A 67 6.22 -23.43 -24.14
CA TYR A 67 5.52 -23.41 -25.42
C TYR A 67 5.09 -21.99 -25.75
N GLY A 68 5.07 -21.63 -27.04
CA GLY A 68 4.61 -20.33 -27.50
C GLY A 68 5.57 -19.20 -27.16
N VAL A 69 5.02 -18.00 -26.92
CA VAL A 69 5.77 -16.75 -26.79
C VAL A 69 5.43 -15.98 -25.52
N GLN A 70 6.45 -15.33 -24.94
CA GLN A 70 6.35 -14.44 -23.79
C GLN A 70 5.52 -13.20 -24.11
N ASP A 71 5.55 -12.76 -25.37
CA ASP A 71 4.90 -11.55 -25.85
C ASP A 71 4.52 -11.71 -27.33
N VAL A 72 3.25 -11.47 -27.68
CA VAL A 72 2.74 -11.62 -29.06
C VAL A 72 3.40 -10.68 -30.06
N THR A 73 3.95 -9.55 -29.61
CA THR A 73 4.64 -8.55 -30.44
C THR A 73 6.12 -8.86 -30.56
N LYS A 74 6.82 -9.10 -29.43
CA LYS A 74 8.28 -9.36 -29.45
C LYS A 74 8.63 -10.79 -29.86
N ARG A 75 7.68 -11.72 -29.70
CA ARG A 75 7.76 -13.15 -30.07
C ARG A 75 8.94 -13.92 -29.44
N THR A 76 9.49 -13.43 -28.32
CA THR A 76 10.46 -14.18 -27.51
C THR A 76 9.83 -15.48 -27.05
N ALA A 77 10.50 -16.61 -27.22
CA ALA A 77 9.96 -17.92 -26.85
C ALA A 77 9.82 -18.06 -25.33
N VAL A 78 8.76 -18.76 -24.89
CA VAL A 78 8.66 -19.23 -23.49
C VAL A 78 9.58 -20.43 -23.31
N ASP A 79 10.29 -20.47 -22.20
CA ASP A 79 11.04 -21.64 -21.71
C ASP A 79 10.53 -22.10 -20.34
N GLU A 80 11.16 -23.12 -19.76
CA GLU A 80 10.79 -23.65 -18.44
C GLU A 80 11.10 -22.70 -17.27
N ARG A 81 11.95 -21.68 -17.50
CA ARG A 81 12.37 -20.69 -16.51
C ARG A 81 11.71 -19.32 -16.70
N THR A 82 10.91 -19.13 -17.75
CA THR A 82 10.10 -17.94 -17.96
C THR A 82 9.17 -17.73 -16.76
N ILE A 83 9.17 -16.51 -16.23
CA ILE A 83 8.39 -16.15 -15.06
C ILE A 83 6.98 -15.71 -15.45
N PHE A 84 6.00 -16.24 -14.74
CA PHE A 84 4.58 -15.94 -14.82
C PHE A 84 4.07 -15.58 -13.41
N ALA A 85 2.98 -14.82 -13.34
CA ALA A 85 2.25 -14.70 -12.07
C ALA A 85 1.49 -16.02 -11.78
N ILE A 86 1.63 -16.55 -10.57
CA ILE A 86 0.89 -17.77 -10.16
C ILE A 86 -0.48 -17.45 -9.54
N GLY A 87 -0.79 -16.17 -9.37
CA GLY A 87 -2.05 -15.66 -8.86
C GLY A 87 -2.43 -16.29 -7.52
N SER A 88 -3.70 -16.68 -7.40
CA SER A 88 -4.24 -17.26 -6.17
C SER A 88 -3.60 -18.56 -5.70
N SER A 89 -2.76 -19.23 -6.50
CA SER A 89 -1.92 -20.33 -6.00
C SER A 89 -1.00 -19.90 -4.85
N SER A 90 -0.72 -18.59 -4.72
CA SER A 90 -0.02 -17.97 -3.59
C SER A 90 -0.67 -18.29 -2.23
N LYS A 91 -1.98 -18.56 -2.20
CA LYS A 91 -2.71 -18.93 -0.98
C LYS A 91 -2.16 -20.19 -0.31
N ALA A 92 -1.75 -21.17 -1.11
CA ALA A 92 -1.14 -22.39 -0.60
C ALA A 92 0.20 -22.13 0.10
N PHE A 93 0.97 -21.13 -0.35
CA PHE A 93 2.20 -20.69 0.34
C PHE A 93 1.88 -19.99 1.65
N THR A 94 0.83 -19.17 1.70
CA THR A 94 0.36 -18.56 2.95
C THR A 94 -0.12 -19.61 3.96
N ALA A 95 -0.87 -20.60 3.52
CA ALA A 95 -1.29 -21.73 4.36
C ALA A 95 -0.08 -22.51 4.88
N ALA A 96 0.93 -22.77 4.04
CA ALA A 96 2.17 -23.41 4.47
C ALA A 96 2.97 -22.57 5.47
N SER A 97 3.02 -21.24 5.31
CA SER A 97 3.64 -20.35 6.30
C SER A 97 2.97 -20.46 7.67
N ILE A 98 1.63 -20.51 7.69
CA ILE A 98 0.87 -20.75 8.94
C ILE A 98 1.15 -22.15 9.48
N ALA A 99 1.18 -23.18 8.64
CA ALA A 99 1.49 -24.55 9.03
C ALA A 99 2.87 -24.66 9.72
N MET A 100 3.89 -23.98 9.19
CA MET A 100 5.22 -23.91 9.84
C MET A 100 5.14 -23.25 11.22
N LEU A 101 4.34 -22.19 11.36
CA LEU A 101 4.16 -21.51 12.65
C LEU A 101 3.35 -22.36 13.65
N VAL A 102 2.47 -23.24 13.18
CA VAL A 102 1.78 -24.24 14.02
C VAL A 102 2.76 -25.30 14.52
N ASP A 103 3.64 -25.81 13.65
CA ASP A 103 4.72 -26.72 14.05
C ASP A 103 5.64 -26.10 15.13
N GLU A 104 5.91 -24.80 15.00
CA GLU A 104 6.66 -24.00 15.97
C GLU A 104 5.86 -23.65 17.24
N LYS A 105 4.58 -24.07 17.33
CA LYS A 105 3.65 -23.75 18.43
C LYS A 105 3.45 -22.25 18.66
N LYS A 106 3.66 -21.43 17.62
CA LYS A 106 3.49 -19.97 17.69
C LYS A 106 2.07 -19.53 17.34
N VAL A 107 1.34 -20.33 16.58
CA VAL A 107 -0.08 -20.14 16.30
C VAL A 107 -0.84 -21.45 16.47
N GLU A 108 -2.13 -21.32 16.71
CA GLU A 108 -3.10 -22.41 16.79
C GLU A 108 -4.16 -22.17 15.72
N LEU A 109 -4.46 -23.17 14.89
CA LEU A 109 -5.45 -23.05 13.81
C LEU A 109 -6.84 -22.68 14.32
N ASP A 110 -7.23 -23.25 15.45
CA ASP A 110 -8.56 -23.09 16.04
C ASP A 110 -8.65 -21.92 17.04
N ALA A 111 -7.57 -21.15 17.20
CA ALA A 111 -7.62 -19.92 17.98
C ALA A 111 -8.31 -18.79 17.19
N PRO A 112 -9.04 -17.87 17.87
CA PRO A 112 -9.61 -16.69 17.24
C PRO A 112 -8.55 -15.86 16.51
N ALA A 113 -8.85 -15.38 15.31
CA ALA A 113 -7.94 -14.54 14.53
C ALA A 113 -7.57 -13.24 15.26
N THR A 114 -8.50 -12.71 16.07
CA THR A 114 -8.32 -11.53 16.92
C THR A 114 -7.22 -11.69 17.97
N ARG A 115 -6.84 -12.93 18.33
CA ARG A 115 -5.69 -13.21 19.21
C ARG A 115 -4.37 -12.73 18.61
N TYR A 116 -4.27 -12.73 17.28
CA TYR A 116 -3.03 -12.41 16.56
C TYR A 116 -3.11 -11.07 15.80
N LEU A 117 -4.32 -10.58 15.52
CA LEU A 117 -4.58 -9.30 14.85
C LEU A 117 -5.34 -8.36 15.78
N ASN A 118 -4.61 -7.55 16.56
CA ASN A 118 -5.22 -6.52 17.39
C ASN A 118 -6.00 -5.52 16.53
N GLY A 119 -7.29 -5.34 16.83
CA GLY A 119 -8.18 -4.43 16.10
C GLY A 119 -8.84 -5.03 14.84
N PHE A 120 -8.61 -6.32 14.53
CA PHE A 120 -9.35 -7.04 13.50
C PHE A 120 -10.83 -7.17 13.86
N GLN A 121 -11.72 -6.80 12.93
CA GLN A 121 -13.16 -6.82 13.11
C GLN A 121 -13.85 -7.13 11.77
N LEU A 122 -14.92 -7.91 11.84
CA LEU A 122 -15.93 -8.06 10.79
C LEU A 122 -17.15 -7.19 11.14
N ALA A 123 -18.07 -7.00 10.17
CA ALA A 123 -19.32 -6.27 10.42
C ALA A 123 -20.17 -6.92 11.52
N ASP A 124 -20.18 -8.26 11.60
CA ASP A 124 -20.86 -9.03 12.63
C ASP A 124 -19.95 -9.24 13.86
N PRO A 125 -20.34 -8.75 15.06
CA PRO A 125 -19.59 -8.97 16.31
C PRO A 125 -19.45 -10.44 16.71
N TYR A 126 -20.44 -11.28 16.42
CA TYR A 126 -20.35 -12.72 16.67
C TYR A 126 -19.27 -13.33 15.79
N ALA A 127 -19.33 -13.09 14.48
CA ALA A 127 -18.32 -13.57 13.56
C ALA A 127 -16.91 -13.04 13.91
N THR A 128 -16.79 -11.78 14.33
CA THR A 128 -15.52 -11.19 14.78
C THR A 128 -14.87 -11.99 15.92
N ARG A 129 -15.67 -12.40 16.90
CA ARG A 129 -15.18 -13.12 18.09
C ARG A 129 -14.83 -14.58 17.78
N GLU A 130 -15.64 -15.23 16.94
CA GLU A 130 -15.58 -16.68 16.73
C GLU A 130 -14.74 -17.11 15.50
N LEU A 131 -14.41 -16.18 14.60
CA LEU A 131 -13.61 -16.48 13.41
C LEU A 131 -12.20 -16.89 13.80
N THR A 132 -11.82 -18.11 13.43
CA THR A 132 -10.51 -18.71 13.72
C THR A 132 -9.54 -18.55 12.56
N LEU A 133 -8.25 -18.79 12.81
CA LEU A 133 -7.23 -18.85 11.76
C LEU A 133 -7.53 -19.94 10.70
N ARG A 134 -8.11 -21.08 11.12
CA ARG A 134 -8.63 -22.12 10.21
C ARG A 134 -9.69 -21.56 9.28
N ASP A 135 -10.65 -20.80 9.83
CA ASP A 135 -11.74 -20.23 9.04
C ASP A 135 -11.23 -19.26 7.96
N LEU A 136 -10.17 -18.50 8.25
CA LEU A 136 -9.51 -17.61 7.28
C LEU A 136 -8.95 -18.40 6.10
N LEU A 137 -8.27 -19.51 6.38
CA LEU A 137 -7.59 -20.34 5.39
C LEU A 137 -8.56 -21.28 4.64
N SER A 138 -9.77 -21.50 5.13
CA SER A 138 -10.74 -22.40 4.51
C SER A 138 -11.96 -21.72 3.88
N HIS A 139 -11.92 -20.40 3.65
CA HIS A 139 -12.99 -19.64 2.97
C HIS A 139 -14.39 -19.82 3.58
N ARG A 140 -14.49 -19.80 4.91
CA ARG A 140 -15.77 -20.03 5.61
C ARG A 140 -16.13 -18.92 6.60
N SER A 141 -15.70 -17.69 6.30
CA SER A 141 -15.94 -16.50 7.11
C SER A 141 -17.38 -15.96 7.06
N GLY A 142 -18.21 -16.45 6.14
CA GLY A 142 -19.56 -15.92 5.89
C GLY A 142 -19.61 -14.72 4.92
N LEU A 143 -18.45 -14.27 4.43
CA LEU A 143 -18.34 -13.14 3.51
C LEU A 143 -18.35 -13.61 2.04
N ALA A 144 -19.03 -12.87 1.15
CA ALA A 144 -18.78 -12.90 -0.29
C ALA A 144 -17.66 -11.92 -0.67
N ARG A 145 -17.19 -11.98 -1.92
CA ARG A 145 -15.96 -11.31 -2.37
C ARG A 145 -15.97 -9.79 -2.11
N GLY A 146 -14.84 -9.25 -1.61
CA GLY A 146 -14.63 -7.82 -1.38
C GLY A 146 -13.47 -7.27 -2.22
N GLU A 147 -13.42 -7.60 -3.51
CA GLU A 147 -12.20 -7.50 -4.33
C GLU A 147 -11.62 -6.10 -4.42
N LEU A 148 -12.47 -5.08 -4.49
CA LEU A 148 -12.06 -3.71 -4.74
C LEU A 148 -11.40 -3.04 -3.53
N ALA A 149 -11.52 -3.62 -2.34
CA ALA A 149 -10.79 -3.14 -1.17
C ALA A 149 -9.27 -3.30 -1.34
N TRP A 150 -8.82 -4.34 -2.04
CA TRP A 150 -7.39 -4.58 -2.31
C TRP A 150 -7.01 -4.29 -3.76
N TYR A 151 -7.90 -4.61 -4.72
CA TYR A 151 -7.62 -4.48 -6.14
C TYR A 151 -7.75 -3.02 -6.56
N GLY A 152 -6.63 -2.38 -6.90
CA GLY A 152 -6.61 -1.03 -7.45
C GLY A 152 -6.75 0.11 -6.44
N SER A 153 -6.95 -0.17 -5.15
CA SER A 153 -7.27 0.82 -4.10
C SER A 153 -6.09 1.66 -3.60
N GLY A 154 -4.86 1.16 -3.73
CA GLY A 154 -3.66 1.80 -3.17
C GLY A 154 -3.51 1.63 -1.65
N PHE A 155 -4.43 0.94 -0.99
CA PHE A 155 -4.32 0.59 0.42
C PHE A 155 -3.22 -0.45 0.66
N ASP A 156 -2.53 -0.34 1.79
CA ASP A 156 -1.66 -1.39 2.28
C ASP A 156 -2.47 -2.56 2.88
N ARG A 157 -1.75 -3.64 3.23
CA ARG A 157 -2.37 -4.88 3.74
C ARG A 157 -3.14 -4.67 5.05
N ASP A 158 -2.64 -3.83 5.95
CA ASP A 158 -3.28 -3.61 7.26
C ASP A 158 -4.55 -2.78 7.09
N GLU A 159 -4.54 -1.79 6.20
CA GLU A 159 -5.72 -0.99 5.88
C GLU A 159 -6.80 -1.83 5.17
N ILE A 160 -6.42 -2.72 4.25
CA ILE A 160 -7.34 -3.69 3.63
C ILE A 160 -8.00 -4.56 4.69
N VAL A 161 -7.21 -5.14 5.60
CA VAL A 161 -7.71 -5.99 6.69
C VAL A 161 -8.59 -5.19 7.64
N ARG A 162 -8.27 -3.93 7.93
CA ARG A 162 -9.09 -3.06 8.79
C ARG A 162 -10.46 -2.77 8.17
N ARG A 163 -10.50 -2.50 6.86
CA ARG A 163 -11.72 -2.11 6.13
C ARG A 163 -12.72 -3.24 5.94
N VAL A 164 -12.31 -4.50 6.10
CA VAL A 164 -13.23 -5.64 6.01
C VAL A 164 -14.41 -5.56 6.98
N ARG A 165 -14.29 -4.79 8.08
CA ARG A 165 -15.38 -4.49 9.02
C ARG A 165 -16.61 -3.85 8.36
N PHE A 166 -16.44 -3.25 7.19
CA PHE A 166 -17.53 -2.60 6.43
C PHE A 166 -18.17 -3.54 5.40
N LEU A 167 -17.59 -4.71 5.17
CA LEU A 167 -18.14 -5.71 4.27
C LEU A 167 -19.22 -6.53 4.99
N GLN A 168 -20.44 -6.45 4.47
CA GLN A 168 -21.58 -7.18 5.04
C GLN A 168 -21.47 -8.69 4.76
N PRO A 169 -21.84 -9.54 5.73
CA PRO A 169 -21.88 -10.98 5.51
C PRO A 169 -22.95 -11.34 4.48
N SER A 170 -22.63 -12.29 3.61
CA SER A 170 -23.59 -12.87 2.66
C SER A 170 -24.24 -14.13 3.22
N TRP A 171 -23.56 -14.78 4.17
CA TRP A 171 -24.01 -16.00 4.82
C TRP A 171 -23.58 -16.00 6.29
N SER A 172 -24.23 -16.83 7.12
CA SER A 172 -23.79 -17.08 8.49
C SER A 172 -22.39 -17.68 8.52
N LEU A 173 -21.62 -17.35 9.56
CA LEU A 173 -20.28 -17.89 9.79
C LEU A 173 -20.26 -19.43 9.61
N ARG A 174 -19.30 -19.95 8.84
CA ARG A 174 -19.11 -21.38 8.52
C ARG A 174 -20.21 -22.09 7.73
N SER A 175 -21.32 -21.41 7.39
CA SER A 175 -22.46 -22.08 6.73
C SER A 175 -22.22 -22.41 5.25
N GLN A 176 -21.34 -21.66 4.57
CA GLN A 176 -21.04 -21.85 3.15
C GLN A 176 -19.56 -21.57 2.85
N PHE A 177 -19.08 -22.15 1.75
CA PHE A 177 -17.84 -21.74 1.11
C PHE A 177 -18.03 -20.37 0.43
N GLY A 178 -17.32 -19.36 0.92
CA GLY A 178 -17.27 -18.02 0.37
C GLY A 178 -15.83 -17.63 0.09
N TYR A 179 -15.40 -17.67 -1.17
CA TYR A 179 -14.01 -17.39 -1.56
C TYR A 179 -13.60 -15.96 -1.18
N GLN A 180 -12.57 -15.83 -0.33
CA GLN A 180 -12.12 -14.57 0.25
C GLN A 180 -10.62 -14.32 0.07
N ASN A 181 -10.28 -13.28 -0.68
CA ASN A 181 -8.90 -12.80 -0.78
C ASN A 181 -8.45 -12.06 0.50
N ILE A 182 -9.32 -11.23 1.09
CA ILE A 182 -8.97 -10.43 2.27
C ILE A 182 -8.63 -11.32 3.48
N MET A 183 -9.29 -12.46 3.64
CA MET A 183 -9.00 -13.40 4.72
C MET A 183 -7.59 -14.02 4.60
N TYR A 184 -7.09 -14.19 3.38
CA TYR A 184 -5.70 -14.62 3.15
C TYR A 184 -4.69 -13.50 3.41
N ILE A 185 -5.04 -12.25 3.10
CA ILE A 185 -4.24 -11.09 3.49
C ILE A 185 -4.15 -11.02 5.02
N ALA A 186 -5.26 -11.24 5.74
CA ALA A 186 -5.28 -11.33 7.19
C ALA A 186 -4.39 -12.48 7.72
N ALA A 187 -4.48 -13.68 7.13
CA ALA A 187 -3.60 -14.79 7.49
C ALA A 187 -2.11 -14.48 7.26
N GLY A 188 -1.78 -13.79 6.16
CA GLY A 188 -0.42 -13.31 5.92
C GLY A 188 0.05 -12.30 6.98
N GLN A 189 -0.83 -11.39 7.41
CA GLN A 189 -0.53 -10.47 8.51
C GLN A 189 -0.36 -11.19 9.85
N ILE A 190 -1.11 -12.26 10.11
CA ILE A 190 -0.88 -13.11 11.29
C ILE A 190 0.52 -13.72 11.26
N ALA A 191 0.91 -14.29 10.12
CA ALA A 191 2.26 -14.83 9.95
C ALA A 191 3.32 -13.76 10.20
N ALA A 192 3.09 -12.53 9.74
CA ALA A 192 4.01 -11.43 9.93
C ALA A 192 4.15 -11.02 11.40
N ARG A 193 3.03 -10.76 12.08
CA ARG A 193 2.99 -10.34 13.49
C ARG A 193 3.62 -11.36 14.43
N VAL A 194 3.42 -12.65 14.16
CA VAL A 194 3.88 -13.73 15.03
C VAL A 194 5.34 -14.10 14.76
N SER A 195 5.82 -13.97 13.52
CA SER A 195 7.21 -14.29 13.18
C SER A 195 8.19 -13.12 13.38
N GLY A 196 7.71 -11.88 13.35
CA GLY A 196 8.54 -10.68 13.36
C GLY A 196 9.13 -10.33 11.97
N LEU A 197 8.82 -11.11 10.94
CA LEU A 197 9.18 -10.84 9.54
C LEU A 197 7.94 -10.32 8.80
N SER A 198 8.08 -9.54 7.73
CA SER A 198 6.96 -9.37 6.80
C SER A 198 6.58 -10.72 6.16
N TRP A 199 5.36 -10.85 5.64
CA TRP A 199 4.97 -12.07 4.91
C TRP A 199 5.89 -12.34 3.71
N ASP A 200 6.32 -11.28 3.01
CA ASP A 200 7.23 -11.39 1.87
C ASP A 200 8.58 -11.96 2.29
N GLU A 201 9.17 -11.43 3.37
CA GLU A 201 10.43 -11.94 3.94
C GLU A 201 10.28 -13.36 4.46
N PHE A 202 9.17 -13.67 5.14
CA PHE A 202 8.91 -15.01 5.64
C PHE A 202 8.87 -16.03 4.49
N VAL A 203 8.06 -15.78 3.46
CA VAL A 203 7.96 -16.69 2.30
C VAL A 203 9.29 -16.79 1.57
N GLN A 204 9.98 -15.68 1.36
CA GLN A 204 11.30 -15.67 0.70
C GLN A 204 12.33 -16.50 1.48
N GLN A 205 12.46 -16.27 2.79
CA GLN A 205 13.52 -16.87 3.62
C GLN A 205 13.21 -18.29 4.08
N ARG A 206 11.93 -18.59 4.36
CA ARG A 206 11.52 -19.84 5.01
C ARG A 206 10.94 -20.87 4.04
N LEU A 207 10.49 -20.45 2.86
CA LEU A 207 9.96 -21.34 1.81
C LEU A 207 10.78 -21.28 0.53
N LEU A 208 10.84 -20.14 -0.16
CA LEU A 208 11.43 -20.06 -1.51
C LEU A 208 12.93 -20.37 -1.51
N ALA A 209 13.71 -19.74 -0.62
CA ALA A 209 15.15 -19.97 -0.55
C ALA A 209 15.50 -21.43 -0.16
N PRO A 210 14.90 -22.04 0.88
CA PRO A 210 15.12 -23.45 1.20
C PRO A 210 14.73 -24.45 0.10
N LEU A 211 13.77 -24.09 -0.76
CA LEU A 211 13.36 -24.88 -1.91
C LEU A 211 14.22 -24.65 -3.15
N GLY A 212 15.15 -23.69 -3.12
CA GLY A 212 15.95 -23.31 -4.28
C GLY A 212 15.15 -22.59 -5.36
N MET A 213 14.01 -21.98 -5.02
CA MET A 213 13.14 -21.22 -5.93
C MET A 213 13.70 -19.81 -6.15
N THR A 214 14.92 -19.72 -6.70
CA THR A 214 15.72 -18.48 -6.76
C THR A 214 15.19 -17.45 -7.76
N SER A 215 14.35 -17.88 -8.71
CA SER A 215 13.73 -16.99 -9.69
C SER A 215 12.39 -16.43 -9.20
N SER A 216 11.82 -16.98 -8.13
CA SER A 216 10.51 -16.60 -7.63
C SER A 216 10.55 -15.32 -6.79
N SER A 217 9.46 -14.55 -6.82
CA SER A 217 9.27 -13.34 -6.00
C SER A 217 7.85 -13.30 -5.44
N THR A 218 7.65 -12.57 -4.33
CA THR A 218 6.32 -12.35 -3.73
C THR A 218 5.67 -11.02 -4.13
N THR A 219 6.36 -10.25 -4.96
CA THR A 219 5.95 -8.92 -5.43
C THR A 219 6.18 -8.76 -6.92
N VAL A 220 5.36 -7.93 -7.56
CA VAL A 220 5.51 -7.48 -8.95
C VAL A 220 6.75 -6.61 -9.09
N ARG A 221 7.06 -5.75 -8.12
CA ARG A 221 8.31 -4.96 -8.12
C ARG A 221 9.58 -5.82 -8.09
N GLY A 222 9.49 -7.04 -7.56
CA GLY A 222 10.57 -8.03 -7.65
C GLY A 222 10.92 -8.48 -9.08
N LEU A 223 10.16 -8.04 -10.10
CA LEU A 223 10.39 -8.35 -11.51
C LEU A 223 11.23 -7.30 -12.24
N ASP A 224 11.43 -6.09 -11.70
CA ASP A 224 12.01 -4.93 -12.42
C ASP A 224 13.44 -5.17 -12.96
N GLN A 225 14.14 -6.20 -12.46
CA GLN A 225 15.50 -6.57 -12.86
C GLN A 225 15.58 -7.95 -13.56
N LYS A 226 14.43 -8.56 -13.86
CA LYS A 226 14.37 -9.89 -14.49
C LYS A 226 14.07 -9.75 -15.98
N THR A 227 14.77 -10.54 -16.79
CA THR A 227 14.68 -10.47 -18.26
C THR A 227 13.85 -11.59 -18.89
N ASN A 228 13.75 -12.75 -18.23
CA ASN A 228 12.94 -13.89 -18.68
C ASN A 228 11.55 -13.88 -18.00
N VAL A 229 10.72 -12.91 -18.37
CA VAL A 229 9.40 -12.65 -17.77
C VAL A 229 8.36 -12.57 -18.88
N ALA A 230 7.29 -13.34 -18.77
CA ALA A 230 6.19 -13.27 -19.72
C ALA A 230 5.45 -11.93 -19.59
N SER A 231 5.10 -11.31 -20.73
CA SER A 231 4.15 -10.21 -20.76
C SER A 231 2.75 -10.76 -20.47
N PRO A 232 1.87 -10.04 -19.75
CA PRO A 232 0.48 -10.43 -19.57
C PRO A 232 -0.32 -10.21 -20.86
N HIS A 233 -1.24 -11.12 -21.21
CA HIS A 233 -2.16 -10.93 -22.34
C HIS A 233 -3.63 -11.09 -21.98
N ALA A 234 -4.47 -10.28 -22.60
CA ALA A 234 -5.92 -10.38 -22.51
C ALA A 234 -6.56 -10.25 -23.88
N ASP A 235 -7.81 -10.70 -24.00
CA ASP A 235 -8.66 -10.38 -25.13
C ASP A 235 -9.13 -8.92 -25.00
N VAL A 236 -8.68 -8.06 -25.93
CA VAL A 236 -9.04 -6.64 -26.02
C VAL A 236 -9.56 -6.40 -27.42
N ASP A 237 -10.83 -6.02 -27.52
CA ASP A 237 -11.54 -5.83 -28.80
C ASP A 237 -11.49 -7.06 -29.71
N SER A 238 -11.72 -8.27 -29.16
CA SER A 238 -11.70 -9.55 -29.89
C SER A 238 -10.32 -9.95 -30.44
N ALA A 239 -9.25 -9.36 -29.89
CA ALA A 239 -7.88 -9.67 -30.26
C ALA A 239 -7.02 -9.86 -29.00
N VAL A 240 -6.15 -10.86 -29.01
CA VAL A 240 -5.19 -11.08 -27.92
C VAL A 240 -4.10 -10.02 -27.99
N ARG A 241 -4.01 -9.19 -26.94
CA ARG A 241 -3.05 -8.09 -26.85
C ARG A 241 -2.28 -8.14 -25.54
N ALA A 242 -1.03 -7.69 -25.59
CA ALA A 242 -0.24 -7.50 -24.38
C ALA A 242 -0.84 -6.36 -23.55
N VAL A 243 -0.89 -6.54 -22.23
CA VAL A 243 -1.40 -5.55 -21.28
C VAL A 243 -0.34 -5.26 -20.21
N ALA A 244 -0.52 -4.19 -19.45
CA ALA A 244 0.45 -3.81 -18.44
C ALA A 244 0.41 -4.76 -17.23
N TRP A 245 1.58 -5.02 -16.63
CA TRP A 245 1.67 -5.65 -15.32
C TRP A 245 0.98 -4.78 -14.27
N ARG A 246 -0.03 -5.32 -13.59
CA ARG A 246 -0.68 -4.63 -12.48
C ARG A 246 0.06 -4.90 -11.18
N ASN A 247 0.43 -3.84 -10.45
CA ASN A 247 0.93 -4.00 -9.10
C ASN A 247 -0.21 -4.44 -8.16
N ILE A 248 -0.04 -5.61 -7.56
CA ILE A 248 -0.94 -6.21 -6.56
C ILE A 248 -0.18 -6.60 -5.29
N ASP A 249 0.96 -5.95 -4.98
CA ASP A 249 1.83 -6.31 -3.86
C ASP A 249 1.10 -6.23 -2.50
N ASN A 250 0.11 -5.34 -2.41
CA ASN A 250 -0.79 -5.21 -1.27
C ASN A 250 -1.70 -6.43 -1.04
N ALA A 251 -1.77 -7.35 -1.99
CA ALA A 251 -2.48 -8.63 -1.89
C ALA A 251 -1.55 -9.85 -1.93
N GLY A 252 -0.25 -9.66 -1.67
CA GLY A 252 0.79 -10.71 -1.65
C GLY A 252 0.32 -12.08 -1.13
N PRO A 253 -0.12 -12.16 0.14
CA PRO A 253 -0.58 -13.41 0.75
C PRO A 253 -1.72 -14.13 0.02
N ALA A 254 -2.48 -13.41 -0.80
CA ALA A 254 -3.60 -13.94 -1.56
C ALA A 254 -3.28 -14.18 -3.04
N GLY A 255 -2.28 -13.54 -3.64
CA GLY A 255 -2.18 -13.55 -5.11
C GLY A 255 -0.89 -13.14 -5.82
N SER A 256 0.16 -12.67 -5.15
CA SER A 256 1.22 -11.89 -5.85
C SER A 256 2.54 -12.62 -6.03
N ILE A 257 2.59 -13.94 -5.81
CA ILE A 257 3.79 -14.72 -6.15
C ILE A 257 3.94 -14.80 -7.67
N ASN A 258 5.17 -14.58 -8.14
CA ASN A 258 5.60 -14.77 -9.52
C ASN A 258 6.67 -15.86 -9.54
N SER A 259 6.54 -16.84 -10.43
CA SER A 259 7.41 -18.02 -10.48
C SER A 259 7.49 -18.61 -11.88
N ASN A 260 8.24 -19.69 -12.04
CA ASN A 260 8.38 -20.45 -13.29
C ASN A 260 8.15 -21.95 -13.02
N ALA A 261 8.12 -22.76 -14.08
CA ALA A 261 7.83 -24.19 -13.98
C ALA A 261 8.90 -24.95 -13.18
N VAL A 262 10.18 -24.60 -13.32
CA VAL A 262 11.29 -25.22 -12.58
C VAL A 262 11.18 -24.96 -11.07
N ASP A 263 10.98 -23.71 -10.67
CA ASP A 263 10.83 -23.33 -9.26
C ASP A 263 9.58 -23.99 -8.66
N MET A 264 8.44 -23.90 -9.34
CA MET A 264 7.19 -24.52 -8.88
C MET A 264 7.23 -26.05 -8.84
N SER A 265 8.14 -26.69 -9.59
CA SER A 265 8.38 -28.13 -9.44
C SER A 265 8.97 -28.48 -8.06
N GLN A 266 9.79 -27.59 -7.47
CA GLN A 266 10.32 -27.78 -6.11
C GLN A 266 9.22 -27.66 -5.06
N TRP A 267 8.27 -26.74 -5.28
CA TRP A 267 7.06 -26.65 -4.46
C TRP A 267 6.22 -27.93 -4.51
N LEU A 268 6.02 -28.52 -5.69
CA LEU A 268 5.34 -29.81 -5.81
C LEU A 268 6.08 -30.95 -5.10
N ARG A 269 7.42 -31.01 -5.23
CA ARG A 269 8.24 -32.02 -4.53
C ARG A 269 8.05 -31.96 -3.02
N LEU A 270 8.03 -30.75 -2.44
CA LEU A 270 7.77 -30.55 -1.02
C LEU A 270 6.40 -31.12 -0.60
N GLN A 271 5.35 -30.81 -1.37
CA GLN A 271 3.98 -31.24 -1.07
C GLN A 271 3.81 -32.76 -1.21
N LEU A 272 4.33 -33.34 -2.30
CA LEU A 272 4.27 -34.78 -2.58
C LEU A 272 5.12 -35.60 -1.59
N SER A 273 6.19 -35.02 -1.05
CA SER A 273 7.09 -35.65 -0.07
C SER A 273 6.71 -35.33 1.38
N ASN A 274 5.46 -34.96 1.62
CA ASN A 274 4.91 -34.72 2.96
C ASN A 274 5.76 -33.76 3.81
N GLY A 275 6.18 -32.64 3.19
CA GLY A 275 6.91 -31.55 3.83
C GLY A 275 8.43 -31.70 3.84
N LEU A 276 8.98 -32.67 3.09
CA LEU A 276 10.41 -32.88 2.89
C LEU A 276 10.88 -32.32 1.54
N ILE A 277 12.05 -31.71 1.52
CA ILE A 277 12.83 -31.45 0.30
C ILE A 277 14.23 -32.01 0.49
N GLY A 278 14.58 -33.05 -0.27
CA GLY A 278 15.73 -33.89 0.07
C GLY A 278 15.61 -34.46 1.50
N SER A 279 16.62 -34.25 2.34
CA SER A 279 16.60 -34.63 3.76
C SER A 279 16.01 -33.57 4.70
N LYS A 280 15.72 -32.36 4.21
CA LYS A 280 15.28 -31.23 5.03
C LYS A 280 13.77 -31.23 5.18
N ARG A 281 13.28 -31.26 6.42
CA ARG A 281 11.86 -31.05 6.74
C ARG A 281 11.57 -29.56 6.91
N LEU A 282 10.69 -29.02 6.08
CA LEU A 282 10.20 -27.63 6.21
C LEU A 282 8.86 -27.56 6.92
N ILE A 283 8.01 -28.58 6.71
CA ILE A 283 6.67 -28.69 7.30
C ILE A 283 6.52 -30.12 7.83
N SER A 284 5.92 -30.30 8.99
CA SER A 284 5.62 -31.63 9.50
C SER A 284 4.60 -32.35 8.61
N GLY A 285 4.70 -33.69 8.56
CA GLY A 285 3.74 -34.47 7.78
C GLY A 285 2.30 -34.28 8.26
N ARG A 286 2.11 -34.10 9.57
CA ARG A 286 0.82 -33.77 10.18
C ARG A 286 0.25 -32.47 9.62
N GLN A 287 1.06 -31.42 9.52
CA GLN A 287 0.56 -30.14 9.03
C GLN A 287 0.34 -30.12 7.52
N VAL A 288 1.10 -30.89 6.74
CA VAL A 288 0.81 -31.10 5.31
C VAL A 288 -0.51 -31.84 5.12
N GLU A 289 -0.75 -32.90 5.90
CA GLU A 289 -2.03 -33.62 5.91
C GLU A 289 -3.20 -32.70 6.30
N GLU A 290 -3.01 -31.86 7.32
CA GLU A 290 -4.01 -30.89 7.76
C GLU A 290 -4.38 -29.88 6.67
N MET A 291 -3.37 -29.33 5.95
CA MET A 291 -3.62 -28.43 4.81
C MET A 291 -4.44 -29.09 3.69
N HIS A 292 -4.26 -30.40 3.53
CA HIS A 292 -4.89 -31.21 2.49
C HIS A 292 -6.19 -31.88 2.94
N THR A 293 -6.64 -31.65 4.17
CA THR A 293 -7.88 -32.24 4.71
C THR A 293 -9.08 -31.32 4.42
N PRO A 294 -10.23 -31.86 3.97
CA PRO A 294 -11.44 -31.06 3.75
C PRO A 294 -11.87 -30.27 4.99
N GLN A 295 -12.02 -28.95 4.85
CA GLN A 295 -12.45 -28.03 5.91
C GLN A 295 -13.83 -27.42 5.66
N THR A 296 -14.27 -27.38 4.40
CA THR A 296 -15.61 -26.95 3.98
C THR A 296 -16.00 -27.61 2.66
N ILE A 297 -17.28 -27.98 2.51
CA ILE A 297 -17.82 -28.54 1.28
C ILE A 297 -18.07 -27.43 0.25
N ILE A 298 -17.74 -27.73 -1.01
CA ILE A 298 -18.12 -26.93 -2.18
C ILE A 298 -19.21 -27.71 -2.92
N ARG A 299 -20.36 -27.08 -3.13
CA ARG A 299 -21.47 -27.72 -3.85
C ARG A 299 -21.12 -27.85 -5.33
N ILE A 300 -21.27 -29.05 -5.88
CA ILE A 300 -21.08 -29.31 -7.31
C ILE A 300 -22.34 -28.89 -8.07
N ASP A 301 -22.25 -27.76 -8.76
CA ASP A 301 -23.32 -27.23 -9.60
C ASP A 301 -23.46 -27.97 -10.94
N SER A 302 -24.44 -27.58 -11.76
CA SER A 302 -24.71 -28.22 -13.05
C SER A 302 -23.58 -28.04 -14.06
N ALA A 303 -22.86 -26.91 -14.00
CA ALA A 303 -21.74 -26.63 -14.90
C ALA A 303 -20.55 -27.53 -14.57
N ALA A 304 -20.20 -27.67 -13.29
CA ALA A 304 -19.16 -28.57 -12.81
C ALA A 304 -19.48 -30.03 -13.13
N ARG A 305 -20.73 -30.48 -12.91
CA ARG A 305 -21.17 -31.84 -13.28
C ARG A 305 -21.09 -32.10 -14.78
N ALA A 306 -21.52 -31.12 -15.60
CA ALA A 306 -21.40 -31.24 -17.04
C ALA A 306 -19.93 -31.25 -17.50
N PHE A 307 -19.05 -30.54 -16.77
CA PHE A 307 -17.64 -30.51 -17.06
C PHE A 307 -16.96 -31.85 -16.77
N ASN A 308 -17.16 -32.39 -15.57
CA ASN A 308 -16.67 -33.69 -15.14
C ASN A 308 -17.76 -34.50 -14.41
N PRO A 309 -18.50 -35.38 -15.11
CA PRO A 309 -19.58 -36.17 -14.51
C PRO A 309 -19.13 -37.16 -13.43
N GLU A 310 -17.84 -37.50 -13.42
CA GLU A 310 -17.24 -38.45 -12.48
C GLU A 310 -16.79 -37.81 -11.15
N THR A 311 -16.90 -36.48 -10.98
CA THR A 311 -16.63 -35.85 -9.67
C THR A 311 -17.83 -36.07 -8.74
N HIS A 312 -17.60 -36.77 -7.63
CA HIS A 312 -18.60 -37.05 -6.60
C HIS A 312 -18.57 -36.04 -5.44
N PHE A 313 -17.40 -35.51 -5.08
CA PHE A 313 -17.24 -34.51 -4.03
C PHE A 313 -16.34 -33.35 -4.46
N SER A 314 -16.59 -32.19 -3.89
CA SER A 314 -15.69 -31.04 -3.95
C SER A 314 -15.65 -30.37 -2.59
N SER A 315 -14.47 -29.93 -2.18
CA SER A 315 -14.24 -29.28 -0.90
C SER A 315 -13.03 -28.36 -0.97
N TYR A 316 -12.80 -27.63 0.12
CA TYR A 316 -11.62 -26.79 0.28
C TYR A 316 -10.90 -27.16 1.58
N GLY A 317 -9.58 -27.32 1.48
CA GLY A 317 -8.66 -27.49 2.60
C GLY A 317 -8.15 -26.16 3.14
N LEU A 318 -6.89 -26.11 3.59
CA LEU A 318 -6.20 -24.86 3.92
C LEU A 318 -5.37 -24.44 2.71
N GLY A 319 -5.90 -23.55 1.87
CA GLY A 319 -5.20 -23.06 0.67
C GLY A 319 -5.26 -23.98 -0.54
N TRP A 320 -6.11 -25.01 -0.51
CA TRP A 320 -6.20 -26.03 -1.56
C TRP A 320 -7.65 -26.41 -1.86
N PHE A 321 -8.00 -26.51 -3.15
CA PHE A 321 -9.19 -27.21 -3.59
C PHE A 321 -8.94 -28.71 -3.56
N LEU A 322 -9.98 -29.47 -3.21
CA LEU A 322 -9.96 -30.91 -3.08
C LEU A 322 -11.16 -31.47 -3.83
N GLU A 323 -10.93 -32.38 -4.77
CA GLU A 323 -11.98 -33.09 -5.51
C GLU A 323 -11.56 -34.54 -5.72
N ASP A 324 -12.50 -35.40 -6.09
CA ASP A 324 -12.17 -36.69 -6.68
C ASP A 324 -12.10 -36.63 -8.20
N TYR A 325 -11.22 -37.46 -8.73
CA TYR A 325 -11.09 -37.71 -10.15
C TYR A 325 -10.75 -39.18 -10.37
N ARG A 326 -11.66 -39.94 -10.99
CA ARG A 326 -11.48 -41.38 -11.27
C ARG A 326 -11.10 -42.19 -10.02
N GLY A 327 -11.73 -41.89 -8.89
CA GLY A 327 -11.46 -42.56 -7.61
C GLY A 327 -10.11 -42.21 -6.98
N ARG A 328 -9.42 -41.17 -7.44
CA ARG A 328 -8.22 -40.59 -6.80
C ARG A 328 -8.54 -39.23 -6.22
N LYS A 329 -7.87 -38.87 -5.12
CA LYS A 329 -7.93 -37.51 -4.59
C LYS A 329 -7.10 -36.56 -5.46
N VAL A 330 -7.70 -35.48 -5.90
CA VAL A 330 -7.01 -34.35 -6.52
C VAL A 330 -6.88 -33.24 -5.50
N ILE A 331 -5.66 -32.72 -5.38
CA ILE A 331 -5.38 -31.51 -4.60
C ILE A 331 -4.84 -30.47 -5.56
N HIS A 332 -5.50 -29.32 -5.65
CA HIS A 332 -5.11 -28.32 -6.62
C HIS A 332 -5.39 -26.89 -6.15
N HIS A 333 -4.70 -25.93 -6.75
CA HIS A 333 -5.09 -24.54 -6.65
C HIS A 333 -4.81 -23.83 -7.96
N GLY A 334 -5.81 -23.09 -8.44
CA GLY A 334 -5.66 -22.21 -9.59
C GLY A 334 -5.25 -20.81 -9.19
N GLY A 335 -4.78 -20.02 -10.15
CA GLY A 335 -4.56 -18.61 -9.97
C GLY A 335 -4.91 -17.82 -11.20
N ASN A 336 -5.51 -16.65 -11.01
CA ASN A 336 -5.73 -15.68 -12.07
C ASN A 336 -5.41 -14.29 -11.53
N VAL A 337 -4.61 -13.55 -12.28
CA VAL A 337 -4.40 -12.10 -12.15
C VAL A 337 -4.35 -11.52 -13.56
N ASP A 338 -4.38 -10.20 -13.71
CA ASP A 338 -4.39 -9.55 -15.02
C ASP A 338 -3.38 -10.17 -15.99
N GLY A 339 -3.90 -10.83 -17.02
CA GLY A 339 -3.10 -11.41 -18.10
C GLY A 339 -2.40 -12.74 -17.81
N PHE A 340 -2.67 -13.40 -16.68
CA PHE A 340 -2.07 -14.69 -16.33
C PHE A 340 -3.09 -15.67 -15.77
N THR A 341 -2.97 -16.94 -16.15
CA THR A 341 -3.68 -18.05 -15.50
C THR A 341 -2.71 -19.15 -15.14
N ALA A 342 -2.79 -19.66 -13.92
CA ALA A 342 -1.90 -20.69 -13.40
C ALA A 342 -2.70 -21.82 -12.74
N LEU A 343 -2.07 -22.99 -12.68
CA LEU A 343 -2.57 -24.14 -11.95
C LEU A 343 -1.40 -24.93 -11.38
N VAL A 344 -1.53 -25.33 -10.12
CA VAL A 344 -0.74 -26.40 -9.49
C VAL A 344 -1.70 -27.48 -9.03
N ALA A 345 -1.42 -28.74 -9.35
CA ALA A 345 -2.28 -29.86 -9.00
C ALA A 345 -1.47 -31.13 -8.72
N MET A 346 -2.03 -32.03 -7.91
CA MET A 346 -1.43 -33.32 -7.60
C MET A 346 -2.46 -34.42 -7.34
N LEU A 347 -2.01 -35.64 -7.61
CA LEU A 347 -2.61 -36.93 -7.25
C LEU A 347 -1.71 -37.55 -6.17
N PRO A 348 -1.96 -37.32 -4.87
CA PRO A 348 -1.06 -37.77 -3.80
C PRO A 348 -0.84 -39.27 -3.78
N GLU A 349 -1.86 -40.07 -4.07
CA GLU A 349 -1.78 -41.55 -4.10
C GLU A 349 -0.87 -42.05 -5.22
N GLU A 350 -0.76 -41.28 -6.31
CA GLU A 350 0.14 -41.56 -7.44
C GLU A 350 1.53 -40.94 -7.24
N LYS A 351 1.74 -40.19 -6.15
CA LYS A 351 2.89 -39.31 -5.92
C LYS A 351 3.20 -38.45 -7.16
N PHE A 352 2.17 -37.92 -7.79
CA PHE A 352 2.26 -37.27 -9.10
C PHE A 352 1.71 -35.85 -9.04
N GLY A 353 2.40 -34.90 -9.67
CA GLY A 353 2.02 -33.50 -9.66
C GLY A 353 2.32 -32.79 -10.98
N ILE A 354 1.56 -31.73 -11.24
CA ILE A 354 1.69 -30.89 -12.43
C ILE A 354 1.57 -29.40 -12.08
N VAL A 355 2.39 -28.58 -12.73
CA VAL A 355 2.27 -27.12 -12.75
C VAL A 355 2.06 -26.70 -14.20
N ILE A 356 1.09 -25.82 -14.45
CA ILE A 356 0.85 -25.19 -15.74
C ILE A 356 0.69 -23.68 -15.52
N LEU A 357 1.52 -22.88 -16.19
CA LEU A 357 1.53 -21.42 -16.12
C LEU A 357 1.27 -20.85 -17.51
N THR A 358 0.36 -19.90 -17.66
CA THR A 358 0.05 -19.24 -18.94
C THR A 358 0.02 -17.73 -18.79
N ASN A 359 0.36 -17.02 -19.87
CA ASN A 359 0.23 -15.57 -19.96
C ASN A 359 -1.06 -15.15 -20.68
N MET A 360 -2.18 -15.80 -20.36
CA MET A 360 -3.49 -15.41 -20.87
C MET A 360 -4.48 -15.24 -19.72
N ASN A 361 -5.19 -14.11 -19.70
CA ASN A 361 -6.21 -13.81 -18.69
C ASN A 361 -7.40 -14.78 -18.78
N GLY A 362 -7.76 -15.42 -17.66
CA GLY A 362 -9.00 -16.17 -17.50
C GLY A 362 -9.15 -17.40 -18.40
N THR A 363 -8.07 -17.97 -18.91
CA THR A 363 -8.15 -19.13 -19.81
C THR A 363 -8.47 -20.41 -19.05
N GLY A 364 -9.40 -21.23 -19.57
CA GLY A 364 -9.71 -22.56 -19.02
C GLY A 364 -8.67 -23.63 -19.35
N LEU A 365 -7.62 -23.29 -20.10
CA LEU A 365 -6.64 -24.24 -20.61
C LEU A 365 -5.89 -25.01 -19.50
N PRO A 366 -5.37 -24.39 -18.42
CA PRO A 366 -4.62 -25.14 -17.39
C PRO A 366 -5.42 -26.28 -16.76
N ALA A 367 -6.67 -26.02 -16.37
CA ALA A 367 -7.53 -27.04 -15.76
C ALA A 367 -7.93 -28.14 -16.76
N THR A 368 -7.98 -27.81 -18.05
CA THR A 368 -8.26 -28.77 -19.12
C THR A 368 -7.06 -29.70 -19.36
N LEU A 369 -5.85 -29.13 -19.40
CA LEU A 369 -4.62 -29.88 -19.56
C LEU A 369 -4.28 -30.75 -18.34
N MET A 370 -4.58 -30.29 -17.13
CA MET A 370 -4.48 -31.12 -15.91
C MET A 370 -5.18 -32.47 -16.08
N ARG A 371 -6.42 -32.45 -16.57
CA ARG A 371 -7.24 -33.66 -16.75
C ARG A 371 -6.68 -34.56 -17.83
N LYS A 372 -6.22 -33.99 -18.94
CA LYS A 372 -5.52 -34.77 -19.98
C LYS A 372 -4.29 -35.48 -19.42
N VAL A 373 -3.45 -34.77 -18.66
CA VAL A 373 -2.23 -35.36 -18.08
C VAL A 373 -2.56 -36.37 -16.99
N PHE A 374 -3.62 -36.15 -16.20
CA PHE A 374 -4.09 -37.14 -15.23
C PHE A 374 -4.67 -38.38 -15.89
N ASP A 375 -5.41 -38.26 -16.99
CA ASP A 375 -5.86 -39.41 -17.79
C ASP A 375 -4.67 -40.21 -18.33
N MET A 376 -3.63 -39.53 -18.83
CA MET A 376 -2.38 -40.17 -19.27
C MET A 376 -1.65 -40.88 -18.11
N GLN A 377 -1.61 -40.26 -16.92
CA GLN A 377 -1.01 -40.85 -15.72
C GLN A 377 -1.79 -42.10 -15.26
N LEU A 378 -3.12 -42.02 -15.23
CA LEU A 378 -4.01 -43.08 -14.76
C LEU A 378 -4.29 -44.14 -15.84
N ARG A 379 -3.74 -43.97 -17.04
CA ARG A 379 -4.00 -44.83 -18.21
C ARG A 379 -5.50 -44.95 -18.52
N ALA A 380 -6.22 -43.85 -18.35
CA ALA A 380 -7.64 -43.76 -18.68
C ALA A 380 -7.84 -43.79 -20.21
N PRO A 381 -9.05 -44.11 -20.70
CA PRO A 381 -9.38 -44.03 -22.12
C PRO A 381 -9.06 -42.64 -22.69
N ASP A 382 -8.56 -42.61 -23.92
CA ASP A 382 -8.20 -41.36 -24.56
C ASP A 382 -9.42 -40.44 -24.75
N ARG A 383 -9.27 -39.18 -24.35
CA ARG A 383 -10.30 -38.16 -24.41
C ARG A 383 -9.69 -36.83 -24.83
N ASP A 384 -10.36 -36.13 -25.76
CA ASP A 384 -9.96 -34.78 -26.16
C ASP A 384 -10.58 -33.72 -25.25
N TRP A 385 -9.99 -33.57 -24.06
CA TRP A 385 -10.38 -32.55 -23.09
C TRP A 385 -10.40 -31.13 -23.67
N SER A 386 -9.37 -30.77 -24.45
CA SER A 386 -9.20 -29.47 -25.09
C SER A 386 -10.33 -29.15 -26.05
N GLY A 387 -10.58 -30.01 -27.05
CA GLY A 387 -11.64 -29.79 -28.03
C GLY A 387 -13.03 -29.73 -27.39
N GLU A 388 -13.34 -30.64 -26.46
CA GLU A 388 -14.62 -30.66 -25.75
C GLU A 388 -14.84 -29.41 -24.88
N ALA A 389 -13.82 -29.01 -24.10
CA ALA A 389 -13.91 -27.84 -23.23
C ALA A 389 -13.98 -26.54 -24.05
N TYR A 390 -13.22 -26.42 -25.14
CA TYR A 390 -13.27 -25.24 -26.02
C TYR A 390 -14.62 -25.12 -26.71
N LYS A 391 -15.19 -26.23 -27.21
CA LYS A 391 -16.54 -26.24 -27.81
C LYS A 391 -17.60 -25.76 -26.82
N ARG A 392 -17.51 -26.16 -25.55
CA ARG A 392 -18.40 -25.68 -24.48
C ARG A 392 -18.21 -24.19 -24.19
N LEU A 393 -16.97 -23.71 -24.16
CA LEU A 393 -16.67 -22.28 -24.00
C LEU A 393 -17.31 -21.44 -25.11
N GLU A 394 -17.17 -21.87 -26.37
CA GLU A 394 -17.78 -21.18 -27.52
C GLU A 394 -19.31 -21.17 -27.44
N GLN A 395 -19.93 -22.28 -27.03
CA GLN A 395 -21.37 -22.33 -26.77
C GLN A 395 -21.79 -21.38 -25.65
N GLN A 396 -21.01 -21.28 -24.57
CA GLN A 396 -21.28 -20.35 -23.47
C GLN A 396 -21.14 -18.90 -23.93
N ARG A 397 -20.10 -18.56 -24.70
CA ARG A 397 -19.91 -17.23 -25.29
C ARG A 397 -21.06 -16.85 -26.22
N ALA A 398 -21.49 -17.76 -27.09
CA ALA A 398 -22.64 -17.53 -27.97
C ALA A 398 -23.95 -17.30 -27.18
N ARG A 399 -24.19 -18.08 -26.12
CA ARG A 399 -25.34 -17.89 -25.22
C ARG A 399 -25.27 -16.55 -24.48
N ALA A 400 -24.09 -16.18 -23.97
CA ALA A 400 -23.89 -14.91 -23.27
C ALA A 400 -24.10 -13.70 -24.19
N ALA A 401 -23.55 -13.74 -25.42
CA ALA A 401 -23.78 -12.72 -26.43
C ALA A 401 -25.27 -12.60 -26.79
N ALA A 402 -25.96 -13.72 -26.98
CA ALA A 402 -27.40 -13.73 -27.24
C ALA A 402 -28.22 -13.18 -26.05
N ALA A 403 -27.84 -13.52 -24.81
CA ALA A 403 -28.47 -12.97 -23.61
C ALA A 403 -28.23 -11.47 -23.47
N GLN A 404 -27.02 -10.99 -23.77
CA GLN A 404 -26.68 -9.55 -23.74
C GLN A 404 -27.44 -8.76 -24.81
N LEU A 405 -27.61 -9.33 -26.01
CA LEU A 405 -28.46 -8.75 -27.06
C LEU A 405 -29.94 -8.67 -26.63
N ARG A 406 -30.44 -9.67 -25.90
CA ARG A 406 -31.82 -9.71 -25.37
C ARG A 406 -32.04 -8.77 -24.18
N ALA A 407 -31.05 -8.63 -23.30
CA ALA A 407 -31.13 -7.80 -22.11
C ALA A 407 -31.19 -6.29 -22.43
N GLY A 408 -30.74 -5.90 -23.63
CA GLY A 408 -30.77 -4.51 -24.10
C GLY A 408 -29.84 -3.61 -23.27
N ALA A 409 -28.64 -3.32 -23.77
CA ALA A 409 -27.79 -2.33 -23.12
C ALA A 409 -28.54 -0.99 -22.99
N PRO A 410 -28.36 -0.23 -21.89
CA PRO A 410 -28.95 1.10 -21.78
C PRO A 410 -28.57 1.91 -23.02
N LYS A 411 -29.57 2.37 -23.77
CA LYS A 411 -29.36 3.06 -25.05
C LYS A 411 -28.78 4.44 -24.77
N LYS A 412 -27.64 4.75 -25.39
CA LYS A 412 -27.06 6.10 -25.36
C LYS A 412 -28.07 7.08 -25.98
N VAL A 413 -28.32 8.19 -25.31
CA VAL A 413 -29.09 9.30 -25.88
C VAL A 413 -28.13 10.17 -26.70
N VAL A 414 -28.24 10.11 -28.04
CA VAL A 414 -27.40 10.90 -28.95
C VAL A 414 -27.71 12.39 -28.77
N GLY A 415 -26.68 13.21 -28.53
CA GLY A 415 -26.83 14.65 -28.28
C GLY A 415 -27.40 15.00 -26.89
N GLY A 416 -27.62 14.01 -26.03
CA GLY A 416 -28.08 14.24 -24.66
C GLY A 416 -27.03 14.95 -23.81
N LYS A 417 -27.50 15.68 -22.79
CA LYS A 417 -26.68 16.41 -21.81
C LYS A 417 -27.16 16.06 -20.39
N PRO A 418 -26.28 16.12 -19.38
CA PRO A 418 -26.72 16.00 -17.98
C PRO A 418 -27.66 17.13 -17.58
N SER A 419 -28.49 16.88 -16.56
CA SER A 419 -29.52 17.82 -16.10
C SER A 419 -28.99 19.05 -15.35
N LEU A 420 -27.71 19.05 -14.97
CA LEU A 420 -27.04 20.15 -14.26
C LEU A 420 -25.77 20.57 -15.01
N ALA A 421 -25.19 21.72 -14.64
CA ALA A 421 -23.85 22.09 -15.07
C ALA A 421 -22.82 21.04 -14.59
N LEU A 422 -21.77 20.76 -15.38
CA LEU A 422 -20.76 19.75 -15.03
C LEU A 422 -20.13 20.00 -13.66
N SER A 423 -19.87 21.26 -13.32
CA SER A 423 -19.35 21.69 -12.02
C SER A 423 -20.16 21.16 -10.83
N GLU A 424 -21.49 21.01 -10.96
CA GLU A 424 -22.37 20.49 -9.89
C GLU A 424 -22.20 18.98 -9.63
N TYR A 425 -21.60 18.24 -10.57
CA TYR A 425 -21.24 16.83 -10.39
C TYR A 425 -19.87 16.65 -9.75
N THR A 426 -19.04 17.69 -9.70
CA THR A 426 -17.67 17.62 -9.17
C THR A 426 -17.65 17.50 -7.65
N GLY A 427 -16.74 16.70 -7.10
CA GLY A 427 -16.62 16.50 -5.66
C GLY A 427 -15.92 15.20 -5.30
N THR A 428 -15.71 15.00 -4.00
CA THR A 428 -15.24 13.73 -3.46
C THR A 428 -16.43 12.91 -2.98
N PHE A 429 -16.52 11.66 -3.41
CA PHE A 429 -17.53 10.70 -3.00
C PHE A 429 -16.83 9.58 -2.22
N VAL A 430 -17.39 9.19 -1.06
CA VAL A 430 -16.75 8.29 -0.10
C VAL A 430 -17.58 7.04 0.13
N ASP A 431 -16.89 5.92 0.26
CA ASP A 431 -17.39 4.68 0.81
C ASP A 431 -16.40 4.11 1.84
N SER A 432 -16.90 3.49 2.90
CA SER A 432 -16.07 3.03 4.02
C SER A 432 -15.20 1.82 3.64
N LEU A 433 -15.70 0.94 2.77
CA LEU A 433 -14.96 -0.23 2.30
C LEU A 433 -13.98 0.14 1.19
N HIS A 434 -14.40 0.98 0.26
CA HIS A 434 -13.71 1.21 -1.00
C HIS A 434 -12.88 2.50 -1.05
N GLY A 435 -13.11 3.46 -0.15
CA GLY A 435 -12.36 4.70 -0.10
C GLY A 435 -13.00 5.84 -0.90
N GLU A 436 -12.16 6.63 -1.57
CA GLU A 436 -12.56 7.90 -2.17
C GLU A 436 -12.58 7.82 -3.69
N MET A 437 -13.68 8.30 -4.27
CA MET A 437 -13.84 8.56 -5.70
C MET A 437 -13.95 10.07 -5.91
N VAL A 438 -13.01 10.65 -6.65
CA VAL A 438 -12.96 12.09 -6.91
C VAL A 438 -13.43 12.36 -8.33
N ILE A 439 -14.43 13.23 -8.48
CA ILE A 439 -14.93 13.71 -9.76
C ILE A 439 -14.47 15.15 -9.96
N THR A 440 -13.74 15.41 -11.04
CA THR A 440 -13.27 16.75 -11.44
C THR A 440 -13.82 17.14 -12.81
N GLU A 441 -13.86 18.43 -13.11
CA GLU A 441 -14.12 18.93 -14.45
C GLU A 441 -12.80 19.34 -15.10
N GLN A 442 -12.51 18.82 -16.30
CA GLN A 442 -11.31 19.15 -17.07
C GLN A 442 -11.69 19.26 -18.55
N ALA A 443 -11.31 20.36 -19.20
CA ALA A 443 -11.56 20.62 -20.62
C ALA A 443 -13.03 20.38 -21.06
N GLY A 444 -13.99 20.76 -20.22
CA GLY A 444 -15.43 20.61 -20.50
C GLY A 444 -15.96 19.18 -20.39
N ALA A 445 -15.21 18.27 -19.75
CA ALA A 445 -15.65 16.90 -19.46
C ALA A 445 -15.38 16.52 -18.00
N LEU A 446 -16.27 15.71 -17.43
CA LEU A 446 -16.03 15.14 -16.11
C LEU A 446 -14.95 14.06 -16.18
N HIS A 447 -14.11 14.00 -15.15
CA HIS A 447 -13.05 13.00 -14.99
C HIS A 447 -13.21 12.32 -13.64
N ILE A 448 -13.04 11.01 -13.62
CA ILE A 448 -13.01 10.20 -12.39
C ILE A 448 -11.56 9.90 -12.01
N ASN A 449 -11.28 9.96 -10.71
CA ASN A 449 -10.09 9.43 -10.09
C ASN A 449 -10.48 8.57 -8.88
N PHE A 450 -10.20 7.27 -8.95
CA PHE A 450 -10.53 6.31 -7.91
C PHE A 450 -9.34 5.36 -7.67
N GLY A 451 -8.65 5.57 -6.55
CA GLY A 451 -7.37 4.91 -6.27
C GLY A 451 -6.26 5.28 -7.28
N PRO A 452 -5.05 4.70 -7.15
CA PRO A 452 -3.94 4.99 -8.06
C PRO A 452 -4.20 4.56 -9.52
N ASN A 453 -5.14 3.64 -9.75
CA ASN A 453 -5.22 2.92 -11.02
C ASN A 453 -6.45 3.23 -11.86
N TRP A 454 -7.54 3.77 -11.30
CA TRP A 454 -8.80 3.94 -12.04
C TRP A 454 -9.06 5.41 -12.29
N GLN A 455 -8.56 5.86 -13.45
CA GLN A 455 -8.65 7.25 -13.89
C GLN A 455 -9.12 7.30 -15.35
N GLY A 456 -9.93 8.29 -15.67
CA GLY A 456 -10.36 8.52 -17.04
C GLY A 456 -11.52 9.51 -17.16
N PRO A 457 -11.85 9.93 -18.40
CA PRO A 457 -13.01 10.77 -18.65
C PRO A 457 -14.32 9.99 -18.48
N LEU A 458 -15.36 10.73 -18.08
CA LEU A 458 -16.74 10.28 -17.98
C LEU A 458 -17.53 10.76 -19.22
N GLU A 459 -18.05 9.81 -19.98
CA GLU A 459 -18.93 10.08 -21.12
C GLU A 459 -20.40 10.01 -20.69
N TYR A 460 -21.15 11.09 -20.85
CA TYR A 460 -22.59 11.09 -20.60
C TYR A 460 -23.30 10.06 -21.50
N TRP A 461 -24.20 9.27 -20.90
CA TRP A 461 -24.91 8.19 -21.58
C TRP A 461 -26.41 8.41 -21.63
N ASN A 462 -27.09 8.44 -20.47
CA ASN A 462 -28.52 8.74 -20.31
C ASN A 462 -28.87 8.90 -18.82
N ALA A 463 -29.91 9.67 -18.46
CA ALA A 463 -30.50 9.71 -17.10
C ALA A 463 -29.46 9.73 -15.96
N GLU A 464 -28.49 10.65 -16.04
CA GLU A 464 -27.36 10.80 -15.12
C GLU A 464 -26.38 9.61 -15.01
N ASN A 465 -26.45 8.67 -15.95
CA ASN A 465 -25.43 7.65 -16.15
C ASN A 465 -24.30 8.18 -17.02
N PHE A 466 -23.08 8.00 -16.54
CA PHE A 466 -21.86 8.28 -17.26
C PHE A 466 -21.07 6.98 -17.40
N ARG A 467 -20.63 6.71 -18.62
CA ARG A 467 -19.73 5.59 -18.92
C ARG A 467 -18.30 6.02 -18.65
N VAL A 468 -17.58 5.26 -17.83
CA VAL A 468 -16.15 5.50 -17.61
C VAL A 468 -15.35 4.95 -18.80
N LYS A 469 -14.43 5.76 -19.33
CA LYS A 469 -13.39 5.30 -20.27
C LYS A 469 -12.06 5.23 -19.53
N PHE A 470 -11.71 4.04 -19.03
CA PHE A 470 -10.43 3.85 -18.36
C PHE A 470 -9.25 4.00 -19.30
N ASN A 471 -8.16 4.55 -18.77
CA ASN A 471 -6.86 4.52 -19.44
C ASN A 471 -6.25 3.09 -19.46
N THR A 472 -6.84 2.12 -18.74
CA THR A 472 -6.41 0.71 -18.69
C THR A 472 -7.40 -0.21 -19.41
N PRO A 473 -6.97 -0.96 -20.46
CA PRO A 473 -7.86 -1.72 -21.33
C PRO A 473 -8.38 -3.07 -20.77
N VAL A 474 -7.92 -3.48 -19.58
CA VAL A 474 -8.23 -4.82 -19.01
C VAL A 474 -9.57 -4.83 -18.28
N LEU A 475 -10.05 -3.67 -17.81
CA LEU A 475 -11.31 -3.59 -17.09
C LEU A 475 -12.46 -3.28 -18.04
N PRO A 476 -13.58 -4.01 -17.96
CA PRO A 476 -14.77 -3.64 -18.69
C PRO A 476 -15.20 -2.23 -18.25
N PRO A 477 -15.74 -1.41 -19.17
CA PRO A 477 -16.30 -0.12 -18.81
C PRO A 477 -17.42 -0.34 -17.79
N PHE A 478 -17.46 0.50 -16.76
CA PHE A 478 -18.60 0.55 -15.86
C PHE A 478 -19.28 1.91 -15.91
N PHE A 479 -20.51 1.94 -15.40
CA PHE A 479 -21.30 3.14 -15.30
C PHE A 479 -21.22 3.71 -13.89
N VAL A 480 -21.13 5.02 -13.82
CA VAL A 480 -21.44 5.79 -12.60
C VAL A 480 -22.75 6.52 -12.83
N GLN A 481 -23.64 6.46 -11.86
CA GLN A 481 -24.91 7.16 -11.86
C GLN A 481 -24.93 8.17 -10.73
N PHE A 482 -25.10 9.45 -11.08
CA PHE A 482 -25.27 10.50 -10.08
C PHE A 482 -26.73 10.57 -9.63
N GLN A 483 -26.94 10.67 -8.32
CA GLN A 483 -28.27 10.88 -7.76
C GLN A 483 -28.50 12.37 -7.52
N VAL A 484 -29.30 12.98 -8.39
CA VAL A 484 -29.74 14.37 -8.26
C VAL A 484 -30.99 14.41 -7.38
N ASN A 485 -30.91 15.12 -6.26
CA ASN A 485 -32.03 15.29 -5.34
C ASN A 485 -33.01 16.39 -5.80
N PRO A 486 -34.20 16.54 -5.19
CA PRO A 486 -35.17 17.59 -5.54
C PRO A 486 -34.68 19.03 -5.43
N ALA A 487 -33.56 19.27 -4.72
CA ALA A 487 -32.91 20.59 -4.62
C ALA A 487 -31.84 20.80 -5.70
N SER A 488 -31.82 19.97 -6.76
CA SER A 488 -30.84 20.02 -7.84
C SER A 488 -29.39 19.87 -7.38
N LYS A 489 -29.15 19.02 -6.37
CA LYS A 489 -27.81 18.70 -5.85
C LYS A 489 -27.50 17.22 -5.95
N VAL A 490 -26.24 16.92 -6.25
CA VAL A 490 -25.71 15.56 -6.33
C VAL A 490 -25.20 15.13 -4.96
N ASN A 491 -25.91 14.24 -4.28
CA ASN A 491 -25.53 13.77 -2.93
C ASN A 491 -24.88 12.39 -2.93
N GLU A 492 -25.14 11.59 -3.95
CA GLU A 492 -24.63 10.22 -4.04
C GLU A 492 -24.19 9.93 -5.46
N LEU A 493 -23.24 9.00 -5.57
CA LEU A 493 -22.77 8.41 -6.80
C LEU A 493 -22.88 6.90 -6.63
N ALA A 494 -23.74 6.27 -7.42
CA ALA A 494 -23.79 4.82 -7.54
C ALA A 494 -22.80 4.37 -8.63
N ALA A 495 -21.94 3.40 -8.35
CA ALA A 495 -21.01 2.85 -9.31
C ALA A 495 -21.24 1.34 -9.44
N ASP A 496 -21.42 0.85 -10.66
CA ASP A 496 -21.56 -0.59 -10.94
C ASP A 496 -20.18 -1.24 -11.06
N LEU A 497 -19.49 -1.36 -9.94
CA LEU A 497 -18.12 -1.83 -9.87
C LEU A 497 -18.07 -3.37 -9.94
N VAL A 498 -17.56 -3.91 -11.04
CA VAL A 498 -17.31 -5.36 -11.24
C VAL A 498 -18.55 -6.21 -10.87
N GLY A 499 -19.72 -5.78 -11.33
CA GLY A 499 -20.99 -6.49 -11.13
C GLY A 499 -21.67 -6.24 -9.78
N SER A 500 -21.13 -5.36 -8.93
CA SER A 500 -21.78 -4.91 -7.69
C SER A 500 -22.06 -3.41 -7.73
N ARG A 501 -23.30 -3.02 -7.42
CA ARG A 501 -23.68 -1.61 -7.30
C ARG A 501 -23.26 -1.08 -5.93
N VAL A 502 -22.31 -0.17 -5.92
CA VAL A 502 -21.78 0.48 -4.70
C VAL A 502 -22.26 1.92 -4.65
N ILE A 503 -22.75 2.37 -3.50
CA ILE A 503 -23.17 3.76 -3.29
C ILE A 503 -22.06 4.50 -2.57
N PHE A 504 -21.53 5.54 -3.19
CA PHE A 504 -20.63 6.50 -2.57
C PHE A 504 -21.43 7.73 -2.18
N THR A 505 -21.30 8.17 -0.94
CA THR A 505 -21.92 9.40 -0.48
C THR A 505 -20.98 10.56 -0.81
N ARG A 506 -21.49 11.65 -1.38
CA ARG A 506 -20.71 12.89 -1.54
C ARG A 506 -20.18 13.27 -0.16
N ARG A 507 -18.86 13.27 0.01
CA ARG A 507 -18.22 13.92 1.14
C ARG A 507 -18.70 15.37 1.08
N PRO A 508 -19.39 15.88 2.12
CA PRO A 508 -19.70 17.29 2.17
C PRO A 508 -18.42 18.05 1.84
N ALA A 509 -18.47 19.01 0.91
CA ALA A 509 -17.38 19.98 0.79
C ALA A 509 -17.09 20.39 2.22
N SER A 510 -15.88 20.08 2.70
CA SER A 510 -15.55 19.97 4.13
C SER A 510 -16.45 20.93 4.90
N ALA A 511 -17.42 20.38 5.63
CA ALA A 511 -18.19 21.22 6.53
C ALA A 511 -17.15 22.04 7.30
N PRO A 512 -17.31 23.38 7.42
CA PRO A 512 -16.38 24.17 8.22
C PRO A 512 -16.13 23.39 9.49
N THR A 513 -14.86 23.12 9.77
CA THR A 513 -14.31 22.00 10.56
C THR A 513 -14.72 22.00 12.04
N GLY A 514 -15.81 22.68 12.40
CA GLY A 514 -16.15 23.09 13.74
C GLY A 514 -15.20 24.18 14.28
N TYR A 515 -14.10 24.47 13.57
CA TYR A 515 -13.13 25.47 13.99
C TYR A 515 -13.58 26.86 13.55
N ASP A 516 -13.91 27.66 14.55
CA ASP A 516 -14.05 29.10 14.35
C ASP A 516 -12.65 29.71 14.19
N TYR A 517 -12.34 30.16 12.97
CA TYR A 517 -11.15 30.93 12.66
C TYR A 517 -11.44 32.45 12.63
N SER A 518 -12.70 32.88 12.78
CA SER A 518 -13.12 34.29 12.71
C SER A 518 -12.51 35.10 13.85
N ALA A 519 -12.23 36.38 13.64
CA ALA A 519 -11.71 37.21 14.72
C ALA A 519 -12.75 37.35 15.86
N PRO A 520 -12.33 37.37 17.15
CA PRO A 520 -13.24 37.66 18.25
C PRO A 520 -14.04 38.95 18.02
N LYS A 521 -15.27 39.02 18.57
CA LYS A 521 -16.29 40.05 18.27
C LYS A 521 -15.80 41.51 18.32
N ASP A 522 -14.77 41.82 19.10
CA ASP A 522 -14.22 43.18 19.25
C ASP A 522 -12.69 43.24 19.01
N ALA A 523 -12.15 42.29 18.24
CA ALA A 523 -10.72 42.26 17.96
C ALA A 523 -10.26 43.50 17.15
N PRO A 524 -9.05 44.04 17.43
CA PRO A 524 -8.45 45.14 16.65
C PRO A 524 -7.91 44.68 15.29
N TYR A 525 -8.26 43.48 14.85
CA TYR A 525 -7.79 42.82 13.65
C TYR A 525 -8.95 42.06 12.98
N THR A 526 -8.77 41.69 11.71
CA THR A 526 -9.63 40.77 10.96
C THR A 526 -8.95 39.40 10.83
N ALA A 527 -9.72 38.36 10.61
CA ALA A 527 -9.20 37.04 10.27
C ALA A 527 -9.88 36.57 8.98
N VAL A 528 -9.11 36.45 7.92
CA VAL A 528 -9.61 36.17 6.57
C VAL A 528 -9.09 34.83 6.12
N ASN A 529 -9.96 33.96 5.63
CA ASN A 529 -9.54 32.72 5.01
C ASN A 529 -8.87 33.01 3.67
N VAL A 530 -7.73 32.38 3.43
CA VAL A 530 -6.90 32.57 2.25
C VAL A 530 -6.55 31.23 1.62
N THR A 531 -6.27 31.26 0.32
CA THR A 531 -5.75 30.12 -0.42
C THR A 531 -4.41 30.51 -1.00
N VAL A 532 -3.37 29.78 -0.61
CA VAL A 532 -1.98 29.99 -1.04
C VAL A 532 -1.64 28.98 -2.13
N PRO A 533 -1.41 29.41 -3.38
CA PRO A 533 -0.92 28.51 -4.42
C PRO A 533 0.53 28.14 -4.16
N THR A 534 0.89 26.88 -4.39
CA THR A 534 2.28 26.41 -4.26
C THR A 534 2.89 26.15 -5.64
N PRO A 535 4.22 26.32 -5.81
CA PRO A 535 4.92 25.92 -7.03
C PRO A 535 4.82 24.42 -7.36
N MET A 536 4.41 23.61 -6.39
CA MET A 536 4.25 22.16 -6.52
C MET A 536 2.87 21.74 -7.07
N GLY A 537 1.99 22.69 -7.36
CA GLY A 537 0.70 22.45 -8.02
C GLY A 537 -0.48 22.17 -7.08
N HIS A 538 -0.26 22.05 -5.77
CA HIS A 538 -1.34 22.06 -4.77
C HIS A 538 -1.56 23.45 -4.19
N THR A 539 -2.70 23.64 -3.51
CA THR A 539 -3.03 24.86 -2.78
C THR A 539 -3.09 24.58 -1.27
N LEU A 540 -2.65 25.55 -0.48
CA LEU A 540 -2.75 25.51 0.98
C LEU A 540 -3.89 26.43 1.42
N ALA A 541 -4.78 25.93 2.26
CA ALA A 541 -5.79 26.74 2.91
C ALA A 541 -5.20 27.35 4.19
N GLY A 542 -5.52 28.60 4.48
CA GLY A 542 -5.00 29.29 5.64
C GLY A 542 -5.91 30.41 6.13
N THR A 543 -5.48 31.04 7.21
CA THR A 543 -6.13 32.24 7.76
C THR A 543 -5.08 33.32 7.94
N LEU A 544 -5.28 34.46 7.28
CA LEU A 544 -4.52 35.69 7.49
C LEU A 544 -5.19 36.50 8.60
N THR A 545 -4.50 36.62 9.72
CA THR A 545 -4.90 37.50 10.83
C THR A 545 -4.25 38.87 10.58
N LEU A 546 -5.05 39.90 10.34
CA LEU A 546 -4.59 41.18 9.82
C LEU A 546 -5.06 42.35 10.72
N PRO A 547 -4.16 43.15 11.29
CA PRO A 547 -4.52 44.36 12.03
C PRO A 547 -5.45 45.27 11.19
N LYS A 548 -6.51 45.81 11.80
CA LYS A 548 -7.46 46.70 11.09
C LYS A 548 -6.81 48.00 10.59
N SER A 549 -5.65 48.36 11.14
CA SER A 549 -4.84 49.50 10.71
C SER A 549 -4.01 49.24 9.45
N ALA A 550 -3.91 47.99 9.00
CA ALA A 550 -3.09 47.63 7.83
C ALA A 550 -3.77 48.04 6.52
N SER A 551 -3.01 48.69 5.65
CA SER A 551 -3.45 49.13 4.31
C SER A 551 -2.26 49.26 3.38
N ALA A 552 -2.50 49.50 2.09
CA ALA A 552 -1.44 49.80 1.13
C ALA A 552 -0.57 51.01 1.53
N GLU A 553 -1.17 52.02 2.20
CA GLU A 553 -0.46 53.21 2.68
C GLU A 553 0.31 52.96 3.99
N LYS A 554 -0.11 51.96 4.77
CA LYS A 554 0.49 51.60 6.07
C LYS A 554 0.65 50.08 6.15
N PRO A 555 1.54 49.49 5.32
CA PRO A 555 1.73 48.05 5.31
C PRO A 555 2.35 47.60 6.63
N VAL A 556 1.91 46.46 7.14
CA VAL A 556 2.37 45.91 8.42
C VAL A 556 3.33 44.73 8.22
N ALA A 557 4.18 44.48 9.21
CA ALA A 557 5.00 43.28 9.24
C ALA A 557 4.15 42.01 9.39
N ALA A 558 4.66 40.87 8.96
CA ALA A 558 3.93 39.60 9.02
C ALA A 558 4.77 38.39 9.43
N VAL A 559 4.10 37.40 10.01
CA VAL A 559 4.67 36.13 10.45
C VAL A 559 3.99 34.97 9.73
N VAL A 560 4.74 33.94 9.36
CA VAL A 560 4.20 32.63 8.94
C VAL A 560 4.46 31.60 10.04
N THR A 561 3.43 30.86 10.45
CA THR A 561 3.57 29.78 11.43
C THR A 561 3.88 28.45 10.77
N ILE A 562 4.60 27.57 11.48
CA ILE A 562 5.00 26.24 11.01
C ILE A 562 4.66 25.21 12.09
N THR A 563 3.75 24.30 11.73
CA THR A 563 3.24 23.20 12.57
C THR A 563 4.30 22.18 12.94
N GLY A 564 4.01 21.41 13.99
CA GLY A 564 4.86 20.32 14.47
C GLY A 564 4.78 19.07 13.60
N SER A 565 5.24 17.94 14.15
CA SER A 565 5.27 16.68 13.42
C SER A 565 3.88 16.09 13.19
N GLY A 566 3.70 15.44 12.04
CA GLY A 566 2.41 14.89 11.60
C GLY A 566 1.59 15.91 10.80
N GLY A 567 0.47 15.47 10.23
CA GLY A 567 -0.40 16.37 9.47
C GLY A 567 -1.30 17.17 10.39
N GLN A 568 -1.17 18.50 10.39
CA GLN A 568 -1.89 19.39 11.30
C GLN A 568 -2.71 20.47 10.57
N GLU A 569 -3.76 20.96 11.22
CA GLU A 569 -4.46 22.17 10.79
C GLU A 569 -3.74 23.43 11.27
N ARG A 570 -4.09 24.58 10.68
CA ARG A 570 -3.39 25.87 10.82
C ARG A 570 -3.17 26.37 12.24
N ASP A 571 -3.94 25.90 13.21
CA ASP A 571 -3.83 26.30 14.61
C ASP A 571 -3.13 25.30 15.53
N GLU A 572 -2.65 24.18 14.97
CA GLU A 572 -1.98 23.08 15.68
C GLU A 572 -2.83 22.53 16.85
N GLN A 573 -4.10 22.23 16.59
CA GLN A 573 -4.95 21.53 17.54
C GLN A 573 -4.55 20.04 17.61
N LEU A 574 -3.68 19.71 18.56
CA LEU A 574 -3.09 18.37 18.71
C LEU A 574 -4.04 17.29 19.24
N PHE A 575 -5.15 17.68 19.89
CA PHE A 575 -6.07 16.72 20.53
C PHE A 575 -7.52 16.97 20.09
N PRO A 576 -8.27 15.93 19.69
CA PRO A 576 -9.68 16.04 19.38
C PRO A 576 -10.45 16.67 20.56
N ASN A 577 -11.31 17.66 20.27
CA ASN A 577 -12.12 18.39 21.26
C ASN A 577 -11.33 19.22 22.31
N SER A 578 -10.02 19.44 22.12
CA SER A 578 -9.23 20.31 23.00
C SER A 578 -9.34 21.78 22.61
N THR A 579 -9.29 22.69 23.60
CA THR A 579 -9.17 24.13 23.32
C THR A 579 -7.75 24.58 22.99
N PHE A 580 -6.77 23.67 23.02
CA PHE A 580 -5.37 23.99 22.77
C PHE A 580 -5.13 24.27 21.29
N ARG A 581 -4.89 25.55 20.98
CA ARG A 581 -4.64 26.08 19.64
C ARG A 581 -3.49 27.09 19.73
N PRO A 582 -2.22 26.65 19.77
CA PRO A 582 -1.08 27.51 20.08
C PRO A 582 -0.91 28.64 19.06
N PHE A 583 -0.97 28.34 17.76
CA PHE A 583 -0.81 29.39 16.75
C PHE A 583 -1.98 30.37 16.70
N ARG A 584 -3.17 29.96 17.14
CA ARG A 584 -4.29 30.89 17.36
C ARG A 584 -3.99 31.93 18.43
N GLN A 585 -3.42 31.49 19.56
CA GLN A 585 -3.07 32.37 20.69
C GLN A 585 -1.95 33.33 20.31
N ILE A 586 -0.94 32.83 19.59
CA ILE A 586 0.18 33.64 19.09
C ILE A 586 -0.33 34.67 18.07
N ALA A 587 -1.18 34.27 17.12
CA ALA A 587 -1.74 35.18 16.12
C ALA A 587 -2.61 36.30 16.73
N ASP A 588 -3.46 35.99 17.72
CA ASP A 588 -4.24 37.03 18.43
C ASP A 588 -3.30 38.04 19.11
N SER A 589 -2.26 37.56 19.79
CA SER A 589 -1.31 38.43 20.51
C SER A 589 -0.48 39.31 19.56
N LEU A 590 0.02 38.75 18.46
CA LEU A 590 0.77 39.49 17.45
C LEU A 590 -0.11 40.52 16.73
N ALA A 591 -1.33 40.16 16.37
CA ALA A 591 -2.24 41.06 15.67
C ALA A 591 -2.66 42.27 16.53
N ARG A 592 -2.80 42.09 17.85
CA ARG A 592 -3.01 43.20 18.81
C ARG A 592 -1.83 44.15 18.90
N LEU A 593 -0.63 43.70 18.55
CA LEU A 593 0.59 44.52 18.46
C LEU A 593 0.85 45.06 17.05
N GLY A 594 -0.09 44.90 16.12
CA GLY A 594 0.04 45.42 14.77
C GLY A 594 0.88 44.54 13.83
N ILE A 595 1.07 43.26 14.15
CA ILE A 595 1.81 42.30 13.31
C ILE A 595 0.80 41.30 12.71
N ALA A 596 0.79 41.14 11.40
CA ALA A 596 -0.06 40.16 10.74
C ALA A 596 0.47 38.72 10.93
N THR A 597 -0.40 37.72 10.87
CA THR A 597 0.02 36.32 10.97
C THR A 597 -0.74 35.46 9.96
N LEU A 598 0.00 34.78 9.09
CA LEU A 598 -0.49 33.74 8.20
C LEU A 598 -0.30 32.37 8.85
N ARG A 599 -1.41 31.67 9.04
CA ARG A 599 -1.46 30.29 9.53
C ARG A 599 -2.04 29.43 8.44
N MET A 600 -1.46 28.27 8.14
CA MET A 600 -1.88 27.40 7.03
C MET A 600 -2.05 25.96 7.49
N ASP A 601 -3.06 25.27 6.95
CA ASP A 601 -3.20 23.83 7.12
C ASP A 601 -2.08 23.15 6.32
N ASP A 602 -1.50 22.09 6.88
CA ASP A 602 -0.50 21.31 6.15
C ASP A 602 -1.11 20.74 4.86
N ARG A 603 -0.28 20.53 3.83
CA ARG A 603 -0.74 19.98 2.55
C ARG A 603 -1.55 18.68 2.77
N GLY A 604 -2.69 18.57 2.12
CA GLY A 604 -3.59 17.42 2.25
C GLY A 604 -4.26 17.27 3.62
N ILE A 605 -4.16 18.25 4.51
CA ILE A 605 -4.84 18.30 5.80
C ILE A 605 -5.93 19.37 5.78
N SER A 606 -7.07 19.06 6.42
CA SER A 606 -8.21 19.99 6.52
C SER A 606 -8.64 20.52 5.13
N GLU A 607 -8.51 21.80 4.85
CA GLU A 607 -8.95 22.42 3.59
C GLU A 607 -7.84 22.48 2.53
N SER A 608 -6.57 22.27 2.93
CA SER A 608 -5.41 22.22 2.04
C SER A 608 -5.48 21.03 1.08
N LYS A 609 -5.09 21.25 -0.17
CA LYS A 609 -4.91 20.20 -1.19
C LYS A 609 -3.50 19.62 -1.11
N GLY A 610 -3.21 18.62 -1.93
CA GLY A 610 -1.94 17.90 -1.94
C GLY A 610 -1.99 16.62 -1.12
N ASN A 611 -0.81 16.04 -0.84
CA ASN A 611 -0.71 14.77 -0.12
C ASN A 611 0.39 14.86 0.94
N HIS A 612 -0.01 14.84 2.22
CA HIS A 612 0.91 14.86 3.35
C HIS A 612 1.81 13.62 3.40
N ALA A 613 1.26 12.44 3.10
CA ALA A 613 1.93 11.16 3.31
C ALA A 613 3.16 10.93 2.42
N THR A 614 3.25 11.64 1.29
CA THR A 614 4.35 11.52 0.32
C THR A 614 5.41 12.61 0.43
N ALA A 615 5.20 13.59 1.29
CA ALA A 615 6.05 14.76 1.47
C ALA A 615 7.17 14.51 2.51
N THR A 616 8.14 15.41 2.55
CA THR A 616 9.28 15.44 3.49
C THR A 616 9.34 16.79 4.18
N SER A 617 10.13 16.93 5.26
CA SER A 617 10.32 18.23 5.92
C SER A 617 10.90 19.30 4.99
N ALA A 618 11.66 18.90 3.96
CA ALA A 618 12.10 19.80 2.89
C ALA A 618 10.95 20.28 2.00
N ASP A 619 9.98 19.42 1.70
CA ASP A 619 8.80 19.81 0.93
C ASP A 619 7.92 20.77 1.74
N PHE A 620 7.75 20.53 3.05
CA PHE A 620 7.05 21.44 3.95
C PHE A 620 7.75 22.80 4.05
N ALA A 621 9.09 22.85 3.99
CA ALA A 621 9.80 24.12 3.90
C ALA A 621 9.40 24.92 2.64
N GLU A 622 9.17 24.26 1.49
CA GLU A 622 8.68 24.95 0.28
C GLU A 622 7.22 25.42 0.40
N ASP A 623 6.37 24.71 1.16
CA ASP A 623 5.01 25.20 1.48
C ASP A 623 5.07 26.52 2.26
N ILE A 624 5.95 26.62 3.25
CA ILE A 624 6.14 27.84 4.04
C ILE A 624 6.70 28.97 3.17
N ARG A 625 7.59 28.67 2.22
CA ARG A 625 8.06 29.66 1.24
C ARG A 625 6.95 30.14 0.32
N ALA A 626 6.02 29.27 -0.08
CA ALA A 626 4.82 29.69 -0.81
C ALA A 626 3.96 30.65 0.02
N GLY A 627 3.83 30.42 1.33
CA GLY A 627 3.17 31.34 2.26
C GLY A 627 3.86 32.72 2.34
N LEU A 628 5.19 32.74 2.45
CA LEU A 628 5.97 33.98 2.41
C LEU A 628 5.82 34.72 1.08
N ALA A 629 5.85 33.99 -0.05
CA ALA A 629 5.64 34.56 -1.38
C ALA A 629 4.23 35.14 -1.53
N TYR A 630 3.21 34.46 -1.00
CA TYR A 630 1.85 34.96 -0.96
C TYR A 630 1.74 36.25 -0.14
N LEU A 631 2.36 36.32 1.04
CA LEU A 631 2.36 37.55 1.84
C LEU A 631 2.97 38.74 1.08
N ARG A 632 4.01 38.52 0.28
CA ARG A 632 4.63 39.56 -0.55
C ARG A 632 3.74 40.08 -1.68
N THR A 633 2.64 39.40 -2.01
CA THR A 633 1.69 39.89 -3.02
C THR A 633 0.57 40.75 -2.42
N ARG A 634 0.54 40.91 -1.09
CA ARG A 634 -0.50 41.65 -0.36
C ARG A 634 -0.04 43.08 -0.13
N GLU A 635 -0.83 44.05 -0.58
CA GLU A 635 -0.49 45.47 -0.43
C GLU A 635 -0.51 45.92 1.04
N GLU A 636 -1.32 45.28 1.88
CA GLU A 636 -1.36 45.53 3.32
C GLU A 636 -0.17 44.96 4.11
N ILE A 637 0.71 44.17 3.47
CA ILE A 637 1.85 43.52 4.11
C ILE A 637 3.17 44.11 3.59
N ASP A 638 4.06 44.46 4.50
CA ASP A 638 5.43 44.81 4.15
C ASP A 638 6.25 43.53 3.91
N GLY A 639 6.42 43.17 2.63
CA GLY A 639 7.15 41.98 2.20
C GLY A 639 8.63 41.94 2.61
N THR A 640 9.19 43.04 3.12
CA THR A 640 10.55 43.11 3.67
C THR A 640 10.62 42.89 5.18
N ARG A 641 9.49 42.93 5.88
CA ARG A 641 9.36 42.71 7.33
C ARG A 641 8.61 41.42 7.62
N LEU A 642 9.22 40.30 7.24
CA LEU A 642 8.68 38.96 7.41
C LEU A 642 9.49 38.13 8.43
N ALA A 643 8.80 37.29 9.20
CA ALA A 643 9.41 36.36 10.16
C ALA A 643 8.68 35.00 10.20
N LEU A 644 9.28 34.04 10.90
CA LEU A 644 8.75 32.69 11.08
C LEU A 644 8.54 32.34 12.56
N VAL A 645 7.54 31.52 12.86
CA VAL A 645 7.37 30.90 14.18
C VAL A 645 7.07 29.42 13.97
N GLY A 646 7.98 28.54 14.37
CA GLY A 646 7.82 27.10 14.21
C GLY A 646 7.82 26.34 15.53
N HIS A 647 6.93 25.36 15.68
CA HIS A 647 6.87 24.50 16.87
C HIS A 647 7.33 23.08 16.56
N SER A 648 8.10 22.45 17.44
CA SER A 648 8.57 21.07 17.31
C SER A 648 9.30 20.85 15.97
N GLU A 649 8.81 19.97 15.08
CA GLU A 649 9.34 19.82 13.70
C GLU A 649 9.31 21.14 12.91
N GLY A 650 8.33 22.03 13.15
CA GLY A 650 8.31 23.38 12.58
C GLY A 650 9.52 24.22 13.00
N GLY A 651 10.06 24.00 14.20
CA GLY A 651 11.32 24.60 14.67
C GLY A 651 12.56 24.06 13.96
N LEU A 652 12.47 22.85 13.40
CA LEU A 652 13.47 22.27 12.51
C LEU A 652 13.32 22.78 11.07
N ILE A 653 12.08 23.00 10.61
CA ILE A 653 11.76 23.51 9.27
C ILE A 653 12.11 24.99 9.11
N ALA A 654 11.93 25.83 10.15
CA ALA A 654 12.18 27.27 10.02
C ALA A 654 13.63 27.61 9.57
N PRO A 655 14.69 26.95 10.10
CA PRO A 655 16.06 27.11 9.57
C PRO A 655 16.22 26.65 8.11
N LEU A 656 15.50 25.61 7.66
CA LEU A 656 15.51 25.18 6.25
C LEU A 656 14.93 26.27 5.33
N VAL A 657 13.88 26.93 5.77
CA VAL A 657 13.30 28.08 5.05
C VAL A 657 14.28 29.25 5.04
N ALA A 658 14.86 29.58 6.19
CA ALA A 658 15.79 30.71 6.34
C ALA A 658 17.07 30.59 5.50
N LEU A 659 17.51 29.37 5.17
CA LEU A 659 18.59 29.15 4.20
C LEU A 659 18.28 29.72 2.80
N LYS A 660 17.01 29.67 2.40
CA LYS A 660 16.55 30.14 1.08
C LYS A 660 15.90 31.53 1.15
N GLU A 661 15.61 32.02 2.36
CA GLU A 661 15.01 33.31 2.66
C GLU A 661 15.90 34.11 3.64
N PRO A 662 17.14 34.49 3.25
CA PRO A 662 18.12 35.08 4.17
C PRO A 662 17.76 36.49 4.67
N TYR A 663 16.74 37.12 4.07
CA TYR A 663 16.29 38.48 4.38
C TYR A 663 15.16 38.53 5.42
N LEU A 664 14.73 37.38 5.95
CA LEU A 664 13.78 37.34 7.07
C LEU A 664 14.32 38.14 8.26
N LYS A 665 13.45 38.87 8.95
CA LYS A 665 13.81 39.70 10.10
C LYS A 665 13.97 38.89 11.39
N GLY A 666 13.42 37.69 11.44
CA GLY A 666 13.64 36.78 12.53
C GLY A 666 12.95 35.43 12.35
N MET A 667 13.34 34.46 13.18
CA MET A 667 12.62 33.21 13.36
C MET A 667 12.53 32.86 14.84
N VAL A 668 11.42 32.26 15.25
CA VAL A 668 11.21 31.75 16.60
C VAL A 668 11.05 30.24 16.55
N LEU A 669 11.86 29.53 17.33
CA LEU A 669 11.86 28.07 17.43
C LEU A 669 11.27 27.68 18.79
N LEU A 670 10.04 27.18 18.79
CA LEU A 670 9.33 26.69 19.97
C LEU A 670 9.60 25.18 20.09
N ALA A 671 10.35 24.76 21.11
CA ALA A 671 10.73 23.35 21.31
C ALA A 671 11.39 22.72 20.06
N GLY A 672 12.25 23.50 19.39
CA GLY A 672 12.94 23.10 18.16
C GLY A 672 14.09 22.11 18.41
N PRO A 673 14.18 21.00 17.66
CA PRO A 673 15.27 20.03 17.71
C PRO A 673 16.69 20.63 17.70
N GLY A 674 17.51 20.27 18.70
CA GLY A 674 18.93 20.68 18.80
C GLY A 674 19.93 19.53 18.75
N LYS A 675 19.49 18.33 18.32
CA LYS A 675 20.29 17.12 18.12
C LYS A 675 19.80 16.40 16.86
N GLY A 676 20.57 15.41 16.38
CA GLY A 676 20.15 14.58 15.25
C GLY A 676 18.79 13.93 15.50
N SER A 677 17.90 13.97 14.52
CA SER A 677 16.51 13.52 14.68
C SER A 677 16.40 12.05 15.10
N ARG A 678 17.38 11.22 14.73
CA ARG A 678 17.48 9.83 15.20
C ARG A 678 17.63 9.74 16.72
N ASP A 679 18.46 10.59 17.31
CA ASP A 679 18.69 10.61 18.76
C ASP A 679 17.44 11.11 19.50
N ILE A 680 16.76 12.10 18.92
CA ILE A 680 15.50 12.63 19.44
C ILE A 680 14.44 11.54 19.44
N LEU A 681 14.23 10.84 18.32
CA LEU A 681 13.24 9.76 18.25
C LEU A 681 13.62 8.60 19.17
N SER A 682 14.90 8.26 19.27
CA SER A 682 15.39 7.23 20.20
C SER A 682 15.04 7.58 21.64
N PHE A 683 15.27 8.83 22.04
CA PHE A 683 14.93 9.33 23.37
C PHE A 683 13.41 9.28 23.61
N GLN A 684 12.60 9.77 22.67
CA GLN A 684 11.14 9.78 22.80
C GLN A 684 10.57 8.37 22.97
N LEU A 685 11.02 7.41 22.15
CA LEU A 685 10.59 6.02 22.24
C LEU A 685 11.03 5.37 23.57
N ALA A 686 12.25 5.65 24.02
CA ALA A 686 12.76 5.14 25.28
C ALA A 686 11.99 5.74 26.47
N ASN A 687 11.67 7.03 26.40
CA ASN A 687 10.93 7.73 27.44
C ASN A 687 9.51 7.18 27.58
N LEU A 688 8.81 7.00 26.46
CA LEU A 688 7.48 6.36 26.44
C LEU A 688 7.53 4.93 27.00
N ALA A 689 8.53 4.14 26.62
CA ALA A 689 8.68 2.77 27.13
C ALA A 689 8.97 2.73 28.64
N LYS A 690 9.76 3.68 29.17
CA LYS A 690 10.05 3.78 30.61
C LYS A 690 8.80 4.18 31.41
N GLY A 691 8.03 5.13 30.89
CA GLY A 691 6.80 5.64 31.51
C GLY A 691 5.58 4.73 31.38
N ASP A 692 5.66 3.66 30.57
CA ASP A 692 4.57 2.69 30.41
C ASP A 692 4.47 1.76 31.64
N THR A 693 3.63 2.15 32.60
CA THR A 693 3.40 1.39 33.83
C THR A 693 2.66 0.06 33.61
N SER A 694 2.11 -0.19 32.41
CA SER A 694 1.45 -1.45 32.09
C SER A 694 2.42 -2.60 31.80
N LEU A 695 3.69 -2.28 31.51
CA LEU A 695 4.73 -3.25 31.22
C LEU A 695 5.50 -3.65 32.49
N THR A 696 5.86 -4.94 32.59
CA THR A 696 6.82 -5.38 33.62
C THR A 696 8.22 -4.80 33.34
N PRO A 697 9.10 -4.69 34.35
CA PRO A 697 10.46 -4.17 34.15
C PRO A 697 11.23 -4.90 33.03
N GLU A 698 11.07 -6.22 32.93
CA GLU A 698 11.72 -7.04 31.90
C GLU A 698 11.19 -6.71 30.50
N LYS A 699 9.87 -6.57 30.35
CA LYS A 699 9.25 -6.17 29.07
C LYS A 699 9.64 -4.76 28.65
N ARG A 700 9.81 -3.83 29.60
CA ARG A 700 10.34 -2.48 29.31
C ARG A 700 11.79 -2.54 28.83
N ALA A 701 12.63 -3.33 29.49
CA ALA A 701 14.03 -3.50 29.09
C ALA A 701 14.15 -4.06 27.66
N VAL A 702 13.37 -5.10 27.33
CA VAL A 702 13.31 -5.67 25.97
C VAL A 702 12.84 -4.62 24.96
N ARG A 703 11.78 -3.86 25.28
CA ARG A 703 11.27 -2.80 24.40
C ARG A 703 12.31 -1.72 24.14
N ILE A 704 13.04 -1.28 25.18
CA ILE A 704 14.10 -0.28 25.07
C ILE A 704 15.26 -0.81 24.23
N GLN A 705 15.66 -2.07 24.44
CA GLN A 705 16.74 -2.70 23.66
C GLN A 705 16.40 -2.81 22.17
N GLY A 706 15.12 -2.97 21.82
CA GLY A 706 14.63 -3.05 20.43
C GLY A 706 14.48 -1.71 19.70
N ILE A 707 14.69 -0.56 20.35
CA ILE A 707 14.48 0.76 19.76
C ILE A 707 15.33 1.00 18.49
N PRO A 708 16.65 0.67 18.46
CA PRO A 708 17.44 0.90 17.25
C PRO A 708 16.87 0.18 16.02
N ALA A 709 16.51 -1.09 16.15
CA ALA A 709 15.90 -1.88 15.08
C ALA A 709 14.52 -1.32 14.68
N THR A 710 13.75 -0.83 15.66
CA THR A 710 12.45 -0.18 15.41
C THR A 710 12.63 1.08 14.56
N ILE A 711 13.62 1.92 14.89
CA ILE A 711 13.92 3.13 14.12
C ILE A 711 14.45 2.81 12.73
N ASP A 712 15.27 1.77 12.58
CA ASP A 712 15.76 1.34 11.26
C ASP A 712 14.62 0.86 10.36
N SER A 713 13.63 0.15 10.95
CA SER A 713 12.39 -0.22 10.24
C SER A 713 11.56 1.01 9.87
N MET A 714 11.39 1.97 10.79
CA MET A 714 10.69 3.22 10.51
C MET A 714 11.38 4.04 9.41
N LYS A 715 12.72 4.06 9.36
CA LYS A 715 13.46 4.79 8.31
C LYS A 715 13.06 4.33 6.90
N ALA A 716 12.72 3.06 6.71
CA ALA A 716 12.29 2.51 5.44
C ALA A 716 10.79 2.67 5.15
N SER A 717 9.98 3.13 6.12
CA SER A 717 8.52 3.10 6.02
C SER A 717 7.94 4.25 5.18
N THR A 718 8.52 5.45 5.26
CA THR A 718 8.06 6.63 4.49
C THR A 718 9.21 7.51 4.05
N ARG A 719 8.98 8.31 2.99
CA ARG A 719 9.95 9.34 2.54
C ARG A 719 10.24 10.36 3.64
N TRP A 720 9.20 10.80 4.35
CA TRP A 720 9.34 11.70 5.49
C TRP A 720 10.24 11.11 6.57
N MET A 721 10.00 9.86 6.99
CA MET A 721 10.78 9.25 8.06
C MET A 721 12.25 9.04 7.67
N ASN A 722 12.50 8.66 6.41
CA ASN A 722 13.87 8.59 5.89
C ASN A 722 14.57 9.96 5.94
N TYR A 723 13.91 11.01 5.47
CA TYR A 723 14.43 12.37 5.49
C TYR A 723 14.68 12.85 6.92
N PHE A 724 13.64 12.79 7.77
CA PHE A 724 13.67 13.24 9.16
C PHE A 724 14.80 12.57 9.93
N LEU A 725 14.92 11.23 9.88
CA LEU A 725 15.97 10.49 10.60
C LEU A 725 17.38 10.68 10.05
N SER A 726 17.51 11.11 8.80
CA SER A 726 18.82 11.41 8.19
C SER A 726 19.21 12.88 8.35
N TYR A 727 18.33 13.71 8.91
CA TYR A 727 18.53 15.14 9.04
C TYR A 727 19.18 15.51 10.37
N ASP A 728 20.18 16.41 10.30
CA ASP A 728 20.84 17.00 11.47
C ASP A 728 20.54 18.52 11.52
N PRO A 729 19.74 18.99 12.50
CA PRO A 729 19.39 20.42 12.60
C PRO A 729 20.60 21.31 12.91
N LEU A 730 21.64 20.81 13.58
CA LEU A 730 22.82 21.62 13.89
C LEU A 730 23.63 21.94 12.63
N VAL A 731 23.63 21.06 11.63
CA VAL A 731 24.30 21.30 10.33
C VAL A 731 23.63 22.46 9.59
N THR A 732 22.30 22.55 9.64
CA THR A 732 21.56 23.67 9.04
C THR A 732 21.70 24.95 9.87
N ALA A 733 21.62 24.87 11.20
CA ALA A 733 21.77 26.04 12.08
C ALA A 733 23.09 26.78 11.84
N ARG A 734 24.20 26.04 11.63
CA ARG A 734 25.54 26.58 11.30
C ARG A 734 25.64 27.34 9.97
N LYS A 735 24.56 27.42 9.20
CA LYS A 735 24.50 28.11 7.91
C LYS A 735 23.51 29.27 7.90
N VAL A 736 22.80 29.51 9.00
CA VAL A 736 21.70 30.47 9.08
C VAL A 736 22.11 31.70 9.88
N ARG A 737 21.95 32.89 9.28
CA ARG A 737 22.32 34.19 9.88
C ARG A 737 21.13 35.06 10.27
N VAL A 738 19.91 34.63 9.96
CA VAL A 738 18.66 35.33 10.34
C VAL A 738 18.54 35.33 11.87
N PRO A 739 18.19 36.46 12.52
CA PRO A 739 17.99 36.52 13.96
C PRO A 739 17.10 35.38 14.47
N VAL A 740 17.44 34.79 15.62
CA VAL A 740 16.74 33.61 16.13
C VAL A 740 16.43 33.71 17.62
N LEU A 741 15.20 33.35 17.98
CA LEU A 741 14.76 33.10 19.34
C LEU A 741 14.50 31.60 19.54
N ILE A 742 15.19 30.99 20.49
CA ILE A 742 15.03 29.57 20.84
C ILE A 742 14.32 29.48 22.19
N LEU A 743 13.11 28.93 22.20
CA LEU A 743 12.33 28.75 23.43
C LEU A 743 12.17 27.25 23.72
N ASN A 744 12.24 26.86 24.99
CA ASN A 744 11.98 25.48 25.42
C ASN A 744 11.27 25.43 26.78
N GLY A 745 10.45 24.41 27.00
CA GLY A 745 9.96 24.07 28.32
C GLY A 745 11.04 23.37 29.16
N ALA A 746 11.13 23.66 30.46
CA ALA A 746 12.06 23.01 31.37
C ALA A 746 11.68 21.55 31.68
N THR A 747 10.40 21.19 31.53
CA THR A 747 9.91 19.82 31.72
C THR A 747 9.66 19.10 30.39
N ASP A 748 10.05 19.70 29.26
CA ASP A 748 9.93 19.07 27.95
C ASP A 748 10.69 17.73 27.90
N GLN A 749 9.96 16.63 27.65
CA GLN A 749 10.52 15.29 27.48
C GLN A 749 10.37 14.74 26.05
N GLN A 750 10.21 15.62 25.06
CA GLN A 750 10.26 15.28 23.64
C GLN A 750 11.46 15.95 22.96
N VAL A 751 11.67 17.24 23.24
CA VAL A 751 12.87 18.01 22.87
C VAL A 751 13.42 18.61 24.14
N THR A 752 14.30 17.86 24.79
CA THR A 752 14.78 18.18 26.12
C THR A 752 15.56 19.51 26.16
N PRO A 753 15.43 20.32 27.23
CA PRO A 753 16.02 21.66 27.30
C PRO A 753 17.55 21.69 27.30
N ASP A 754 18.22 20.57 27.59
CA ASP A 754 19.69 20.45 27.49
C ASP A 754 20.21 20.64 26.05
N GLN A 755 19.34 20.58 25.05
CA GLN A 755 19.68 20.79 23.64
C GLN A 755 19.83 22.29 23.30
N VAL A 756 19.20 23.17 24.08
CA VAL A 756 19.12 24.61 23.79
C VAL A 756 20.51 25.27 23.66
N PRO A 757 21.48 25.05 24.56
CA PRO A 757 22.81 25.65 24.42
C PRO A 757 23.54 25.23 23.14
N ALA A 758 23.43 23.95 22.75
CA ALA A 758 24.08 23.44 21.55
C ALA A 758 23.47 24.03 20.28
N LEU A 759 22.14 24.14 20.21
CA LEU A 759 21.45 24.77 19.09
C LEU A 759 21.77 26.26 18.99
N ALA A 760 21.75 26.99 20.12
CA ALA A 760 22.13 28.40 20.16
C ALA A 760 23.57 28.61 19.70
N GLN A 761 24.49 27.76 20.16
CA GLN A 761 25.89 27.84 19.74
C GLN A 761 26.05 27.56 18.24
N ALA A 762 25.34 26.57 17.68
CA ALA A 762 25.38 26.28 16.25
C ALA A 762 24.96 27.49 15.39
N PHE A 763 23.94 28.26 15.79
CA PHE A 763 23.61 29.51 15.10
C PHE A 763 24.71 30.57 15.23
N ARG A 764 25.32 30.72 16.42
CA ARG A 764 26.44 31.65 16.61
C ARG A 764 27.65 31.29 15.75
N ASP A 765 27.94 30.00 15.59
CA ASP A 765 29.01 29.49 14.72
C ASP A 765 28.79 29.88 13.24
N ALA A 766 27.55 30.12 12.82
CA ALA A 766 27.22 30.63 11.48
C ALA A 766 27.58 32.13 11.27
N GLY A 767 28.07 32.78 12.32
CA GLY A 767 28.24 34.23 12.40
C GLY A 767 26.96 34.98 12.74
N ASN A 768 25.92 34.29 13.24
CA ASN A 768 24.70 34.94 13.69
C ASN A 768 24.95 35.66 15.02
N LYS A 769 24.81 36.98 15.01
CA LYS A 769 25.06 37.83 16.20
C LYS A 769 23.80 38.04 17.06
N ASP A 770 22.62 37.69 16.56
CA ASP A 770 21.35 37.89 17.23
C ASP A 770 20.68 36.54 17.52
N VAL A 771 21.25 35.84 18.52
CA VAL A 771 20.81 34.53 18.98
C VAL A 771 20.36 34.65 20.43
N THR A 772 19.05 34.61 20.64
CA THR A 772 18.43 34.63 21.97
C THR A 772 17.89 33.24 22.32
N SER A 773 18.06 32.79 23.56
CA SER A 773 17.49 31.51 24.02
C SER A 773 16.92 31.62 25.42
N ARG A 774 15.78 30.98 25.69
CA ARG A 774 15.15 30.96 27.02
C ARG A 774 14.47 29.62 27.30
N VAL A 775 14.69 29.10 28.50
CA VAL A 775 14.02 27.90 29.02
C VAL A 775 13.02 28.34 30.10
N PHE A 776 11.76 27.90 29.98
CA PHE A 776 10.69 28.27 30.91
C PHE A 776 10.46 27.17 31.94
N ARG A 777 10.57 27.53 33.21
CA ARG A 777 10.35 26.63 34.34
C ARG A 777 8.93 26.06 34.32
N ASP A 778 8.79 24.78 34.70
CA ASP A 778 7.51 24.08 34.87
C ASP A 778 6.62 23.97 33.61
N LEU A 779 7.15 24.31 32.42
CA LEU A 779 6.45 24.15 31.14
C LEU A 779 6.96 22.94 30.37
N ASN A 780 6.05 22.19 29.77
CA ASN A 780 6.35 21.02 28.94
C ASN A 780 6.60 21.39 27.46
N HIS A 781 6.64 20.38 26.58
CA HIS A 781 6.85 20.56 25.13
C HIS A 781 5.84 21.52 24.49
N LEU A 782 4.60 21.50 24.97
CA LEU A 782 3.49 22.32 24.45
C LEU A 782 3.47 23.73 25.06
N PHE A 783 4.47 24.06 25.89
CA PHE A 783 4.52 25.28 26.68
C PHE A 783 3.30 25.47 27.60
N VAL A 784 2.75 24.35 28.09
CA VAL A 784 1.68 24.31 29.10
C VAL A 784 2.31 23.98 30.45
N PHE A 785 1.77 24.55 31.53
CA PHE A 785 2.18 24.19 32.89
C PHE A 785 1.93 22.70 33.14
N ASP A 786 3.02 21.97 33.33
CA ASP A 786 3.04 20.54 33.59
C ASP A 786 4.39 20.20 34.25
N PRO A 787 4.42 20.07 35.58
CA PRO A 787 5.66 19.84 36.32
C PRO A 787 6.27 18.45 36.03
N VAL A 788 5.53 17.55 35.39
CA VAL A 788 6.01 16.24 34.99
C VAL A 788 6.52 16.29 33.55
N GLY A 789 5.73 16.85 32.64
CA GLY A 789 6.09 17.01 31.22
C GLY A 789 6.13 15.72 30.41
N PHE A 790 5.53 14.65 30.94
CA PHE A 790 5.50 13.35 30.28
C PHE A 790 4.46 13.33 29.14
N PRO A 791 4.83 13.00 27.88
CA PRO A 791 3.93 13.09 26.73
C PRO A 791 2.67 12.23 26.84
N GLY A 792 2.73 11.09 27.55
CA GLY A 792 1.58 10.22 27.77
C GLY A 792 0.46 10.83 28.62
N ASN A 793 0.68 12.00 29.24
CA ASN A 793 -0.33 12.71 30.02
C ASN A 793 -0.97 13.90 29.30
N TYR A 794 -0.56 14.25 28.08
CA TYR A 794 -1.04 15.48 27.44
C TYR A 794 -2.56 15.51 27.21
N THR A 795 -3.17 14.36 26.94
CA THR A 795 -4.63 14.25 26.80
C THR A 795 -5.40 14.45 28.10
N LYS A 796 -4.72 14.44 29.26
CA LYS A 796 -5.29 14.67 30.59
C LYS A 796 -5.11 16.10 31.08
N LEU A 797 -4.40 16.94 30.32
CA LEU A 797 -4.25 18.35 30.66
C LEU A 797 -5.62 19.02 30.62
N VAL A 798 -5.95 19.76 31.67
CA VAL A 798 -7.24 20.44 31.80
C VAL A 798 -7.13 21.81 31.13
N ASN A 799 -7.96 22.04 30.09
CA ASN A 799 -7.99 23.29 29.31
C ASN A 799 -6.61 23.82 28.90
N PRO A 800 -5.77 23.00 28.22
CA PRO A 800 -4.41 23.39 27.91
C PRO A 800 -4.38 24.66 27.05
N ARG A 801 -3.53 25.62 27.43
CA ARG A 801 -3.22 26.86 26.71
C ARG A 801 -1.73 27.14 26.82
N VAL A 802 -1.17 27.77 25.80
CA VAL A 802 0.24 28.19 25.84
C VAL A 802 0.36 29.21 26.95
N ASP A 803 1.36 29.04 27.82
CA ASP A 803 1.56 29.95 28.93
C ASP A 803 1.75 31.40 28.42
N PRO A 804 1.02 32.39 28.97
CA PRO A 804 1.11 33.78 28.53
C PRO A 804 2.53 34.34 28.54
N VAL A 805 3.42 33.87 29.43
CA VAL A 805 4.82 34.30 29.47
C VAL A 805 5.57 33.91 28.20
N VAL A 806 5.23 32.77 27.61
CA VAL A 806 5.83 32.31 26.34
C VAL A 806 5.28 33.13 25.19
N VAL A 807 3.96 33.34 25.13
CA VAL A 807 3.32 34.18 24.11
C VAL A 807 3.89 35.61 24.13
N GLY A 808 4.06 36.19 25.33
CA GLY A 808 4.71 37.48 25.52
C GLY A 808 6.16 37.48 25.04
N ALA A 809 6.95 36.46 25.37
CA ALA A 809 8.34 36.37 24.90
C ALA A 809 8.47 36.29 23.36
N VAL A 810 7.56 35.57 22.69
CA VAL A 810 7.48 35.54 21.23
C VAL A 810 7.14 36.94 20.69
N ALA A 811 6.09 37.55 21.23
CA ALA A 811 5.56 38.82 20.79
C ALA A 811 6.55 39.98 20.96
N ASP A 812 7.13 40.13 22.15
CA ASP A 812 8.09 41.19 22.48
C ASP A 812 9.34 41.09 21.60
N TRP A 813 9.84 39.87 21.40
CA TRP A 813 11.05 39.65 20.62
C TRP A 813 10.85 39.97 19.14
N LEU A 814 9.70 39.56 18.57
CA LEU A 814 9.33 39.85 17.19
C LEU A 814 9.03 41.34 16.98
N LEU A 815 8.34 41.99 17.92
CA LEU A 815 8.00 43.42 17.84
C LEU A 815 9.22 44.31 17.69
N VAL A 816 10.36 43.94 18.29
CA VAL A 816 11.61 44.70 18.14
C VAL A 816 12.23 44.55 16.76
N ARG A 817 12.16 43.35 16.17
CA ARG A 817 12.88 43.00 14.92
C ARG A 817 12.07 43.27 13.66
N LEU A 818 10.76 43.33 13.80
CA LEU A 818 9.80 43.63 12.74
C LEU A 818 9.42 45.12 12.67
N ARG A 819 10.05 45.98 13.48
CA ARG A 819 9.87 47.44 13.38
C ARG A 819 10.41 47.96 12.05
#